data_AF-A0A2D6HFS2-F1
#
_entry.id   AF-A0A2D6HFS2-F1
#
_cell.length_a   1.000
_cell.length_b   1.000
_cell.length_c   1.000
_cell.angle_alpha   90.00
_cell.angle_beta   90.00
_cell.angle_gamma   90.00
#
_symmetry.space_group_name_H-M   'P 1'
#
loop_
_entity.id
_entity.type
_entity.pdbx_description
1 polymer ?
#
loop_
_entity_poly.entity_id
_entity_poly.type
_entity_poly.pdbx_seq_one_letter_code
_entity_poly.pdbx_strand_id
1 'polypeptide(L)'
;MMAGVTRVPIPTVALLALSLGSSAAAGVESEGEGEWTVLTPDSLGSAGGATFALQADGSVLLGGANPGKDTWTVTCATDLQRVTGVRLEVLPDTSLAAGGPGRSSTGNFVLNELSLERAGKFGTTPRAVGLANAAATHSQSRWHVNGAVDERLGTGWAIKPRVGKASSAVFELADPARFQSGTKLVFTLDFQYGKQHVIGRFRLSATADEPPLALAPAESWDQMQDRINQAIDRGMDYLLATQELDGSWKEHGDKYRNGQTALSLYALVKSGLPRDHQAVRRAVGYLRCRPPSYTYSAGCQLLALCALNDERFDPWITELAKELESWQADMGFAYPAGVVDVSNSQYGALGLWAAAKRGVPIRSRTWRDLALRMIRHQPTAAGAWGGAGFAYRPGGPVTGSRSCAGLGILAICATELGEDGDNRREIQSSIERGKAWLDRNFSPSANPGSEGDATWTYYYLYGVERVCALLEIARLGASDWYREGARFMVGAQKKDGKWTAAGYNPQADTCFALLFLTRATRPTTGTAATRRGGIWGGVDPSVDVSLRAAGDTPLAVWVASIGTDALARVGRGDEGKRAPHVERVEFVTPDSVILPDARDGKPEWCTSEGLPADGWELPGFDDSEWRRDLGAFGCVGNPYCLTRSLWEEGGLWARREFELSLDELTAPRLLLNYSINPPEFDPDEAPGLLCLYDEDDFLIAALTERGGASTATHVEGDAFNGTHALRVTPTQVRRVAIPGWSFPITRKPKTGEYRWLHVAWKKDGGAGTMLQLANGGAWTEARRLFSGANAIGLEPAIQVDETFPADWTSLTWDLYESFGEEALLTGVAFTPMDGVAGYFDALYLARKKSDLRELPGAVPAPGSSAGAAAIQATHGTVPLPTLRVFVNGTLVLERDRSTRGYEQVAVLGELLREGRNVVAVEGVQSELGATVDVGIRATRILQALDCDASRPFRGEAHAARITFPRPGEFSIGARVHTVGPPAGGGDGERVVLESAPLIVRIADALAPELLRYAGDPSRNLMVGVEKTARASTTFSGWEARKAVDGKQGLAWLSADGDLDPTLTIDLRRGVRADRLLLSHARTAGARAGVRARLVEVTLNPRGVPRVIEMELDDLRKTEWVFPKPTIVRRIGLRVLDRTAASGADAVGFAEVELQLRR
;
A
#
# COMPACT_ATOMS: atom_id res chain seq x y z
N MET A 1 -9.78 -58.62 -48.32
CA MET A 1 -10.28 -58.42 -46.94
C MET A 1 -9.24 -57.62 -46.16
N MET A 2 -9.73 -56.61 -45.42
CA MET A 2 -9.26 -55.92 -44.19
C MET A 2 -7.90 -56.28 -43.56
N ALA A 3 -7.20 -55.43 -42.78
CA ALA A 3 -7.27 -54.02 -42.37
C ALA A 3 -6.10 -53.75 -41.37
N GLY A 4 -5.72 -52.48 -41.16
CA GLY A 4 -5.64 -51.97 -39.78
C GLY A 4 -4.33 -51.44 -39.16
N VAL A 5 -4.15 -50.12 -39.26
CA VAL A 5 -3.76 -49.13 -38.22
C VAL A 5 -2.29 -48.96 -37.77
N THR A 6 -1.85 -47.70 -37.88
CA THR A 6 -0.54 -47.07 -37.60
C THR A 6 -0.64 -45.96 -36.54
N ARG A 7 0.45 -45.70 -35.82
CA ARG A 7 0.81 -44.36 -35.25
C ARG A 7 2.32 -44.26 -35.02
N VAL A 8 3.01 -43.36 -35.75
CA VAL A 8 4.39 -42.86 -35.50
C VAL A 8 4.49 -41.42 -36.10
N PRO A 9 5.36 -40.52 -35.57
CA PRO A 9 5.26 -39.04 -35.60
C PRO A 9 6.30 -38.36 -36.52
N ILE A 10 6.14 -37.08 -36.91
CA ILE A 10 7.22 -36.29 -37.59
C ILE A 10 7.07 -34.74 -37.42
N PRO A 11 7.98 -33.84 -37.91
CA PRO A 11 8.79 -32.92 -37.08
C PRO A 11 8.86 -31.46 -37.62
N THR A 12 9.88 -30.71 -37.18
CA THR A 12 10.44 -29.41 -37.61
C THR A 12 10.85 -29.33 -39.10
N VAL A 13 10.78 -28.14 -39.74
CA VAL A 13 11.83 -27.43 -40.54
C VAL A 13 11.24 -26.22 -41.31
N ALA A 14 12.08 -25.20 -41.48
CA ALA A 14 11.83 -23.83 -41.92
C ALA A 14 12.23 -23.49 -43.39
N LEU A 15 12.08 -22.19 -43.74
CA LEU A 15 12.59 -21.38 -44.87
C LEU A 15 11.81 -21.34 -46.21
N LEU A 16 11.32 -20.16 -46.62
CA LEU A 16 12.00 -19.18 -47.52
C LEU A 16 11.06 -18.04 -47.99
N ALA A 17 11.66 -16.92 -48.40
CA ALA A 17 11.09 -15.57 -48.48
C ALA A 17 10.80 -15.04 -49.91
N LEU A 18 10.14 -13.87 -49.93
CA LEU A 18 10.22 -12.73 -50.89
C LEU A 18 9.31 -12.65 -52.15
N SER A 19 8.32 -11.75 -52.04
CA SER A 19 8.24 -10.44 -52.75
C SER A 19 7.11 -10.18 -53.80
N LEU A 20 6.41 -9.06 -53.54
CA LEU A 20 5.78 -8.05 -54.43
C LEU A 20 4.43 -8.31 -55.12
N GLY A 21 3.44 -7.47 -54.78
CA GLY A 21 2.25 -7.20 -55.60
C GLY A 21 1.06 -6.61 -54.82
N SER A 22 0.80 -5.31 -54.99
CA SER A 22 -0.13 -4.44 -54.24
C SER A 22 -1.64 -4.80 -54.29
N SER A 23 -2.36 -4.29 -53.26
CA SER A 23 -3.77 -3.86 -53.22
C SER A 23 -4.85 -4.84 -52.70
N ALA A 24 -5.30 -4.65 -51.45
CA ALA A 24 -6.71 -4.38 -51.07
C ALA A 24 -6.89 -4.41 -49.54
N ALA A 25 -7.87 -3.65 -49.06
CA ALA A 25 -8.14 -3.37 -47.66
C ALA A 25 -8.81 -4.52 -46.87
N ALA A 26 -8.63 -4.42 -45.55
CA ALA A 26 -9.50 -4.91 -44.46
C ALA A 26 -9.62 -6.43 -44.22
N GLY A 27 -9.19 -6.83 -43.02
CA GLY A 27 -9.48 -8.12 -42.40
C GLY A 27 -8.94 -8.14 -40.98
N VAL A 28 -9.68 -7.53 -40.03
CA VAL A 28 -9.45 -7.78 -38.60
C VAL A 28 -10.33 -8.96 -38.25
N GLU A 29 -9.70 -10.12 -38.01
CA GLU A 29 -10.35 -11.29 -37.42
C GLU A 29 -10.66 -10.99 -35.95
N SER A 30 -11.92 -11.22 -35.55
CA SER A 30 -12.40 -11.09 -34.17
C SER A 30 -12.46 -12.45 -33.49
N GLU A 31 -11.75 -12.60 -32.38
CA GLU A 31 -11.84 -13.77 -31.50
C GLU A 31 -13.12 -13.73 -30.63
N GLY A 32 -14.00 -14.72 -30.81
CA GLY A 32 -14.89 -15.30 -29.77
C GLY A 32 -16.08 -14.49 -29.23
N GLU A 33 -17.17 -14.34 -30.00
CA GLU A 33 -18.52 -14.04 -29.48
C GLU A 33 -19.51 -15.12 -29.94
N GLY A 34 -20.56 -15.41 -29.14
CA GLY A 34 -21.70 -16.24 -29.57
C GLY A 34 -22.38 -15.67 -30.84
N GLU A 35 -23.22 -16.46 -31.50
CA GLU A 35 -23.71 -16.16 -32.85
C GLU A 35 -24.76 -15.02 -32.82
N TRP A 36 -24.30 -13.76 -32.83
CA TRP A 36 -25.16 -12.58 -32.94
C TRP A 36 -25.43 -12.24 -34.40
N THR A 37 -26.70 -12.21 -34.78
CA THR A 37 -27.13 -11.80 -36.13
C THR A 37 -27.52 -10.33 -36.13
N VAL A 38 -26.79 -9.50 -36.90
CA VAL A 38 -27.14 -8.09 -37.12
C VAL A 38 -28.47 -8.00 -37.87
N LEU A 39 -29.40 -7.19 -37.35
CA LEU A 39 -30.73 -7.00 -37.94
C LEU A 39 -30.71 -5.79 -38.89
N THR A 40 -31.06 -5.99 -40.15
CA THR A 40 -31.23 -4.91 -41.11
C THR A 40 -32.64 -4.31 -41.01
N PRO A 41 -32.79 -2.99 -40.77
CA PRO A 41 -34.10 -2.35 -40.74
C PRO A 41 -34.77 -2.33 -42.12
N ASP A 42 -36.01 -2.81 -42.21
CA ASP A 42 -36.89 -2.66 -43.38
C ASP A 42 -37.61 -1.30 -43.37
N SER A 43 -37.92 -0.80 -42.19
CA SER A 43 -38.64 0.46 -41.97
C SER A 43 -38.13 1.14 -40.71
N LEU A 44 -37.98 2.46 -40.80
CA LEU A 44 -37.50 3.35 -39.75
C LEU A 44 -38.42 4.57 -39.71
N GLY A 45 -38.97 4.88 -38.54
CA GLY A 45 -39.85 6.03 -38.34
C GLY A 45 -39.53 6.76 -37.04
N SER A 46 -39.65 8.09 -37.05
CA SER A 46 -39.57 8.96 -35.88
C SER A 46 -40.85 9.79 -35.79
N ALA A 47 -41.48 9.80 -34.62
CA ALA A 47 -42.64 10.65 -34.37
C ALA A 47 -42.26 12.15 -34.34
N GLY A 48 -41.03 12.46 -33.94
CA GLY A 48 -40.50 13.81 -33.84
C GLY A 48 -39.72 14.30 -35.07
N GLY A 49 -39.74 13.56 -36.18
CA GLY A 49 -39.22 13.99 -37.49
C GLY A 49 -37.71 13.85 -37.69
N ALA A 50 -37.02 13.02 -36.89
CA ALA A 50 -35.62 12.68 -37.14
C ALA A 50 -35.48 11.86 -38.44
N THR A 51 -34.39 12.08 -39.18
CA THR A 51 -34.07 11.30 -40.40
C THR A 51 -33.07 10.20 -40.09
N PHE A 52 -33.19 9.06 -40.76
CA PHE A 52 -32.35 7.89 -40.53
C PHE A 52 -31.51 7.57 -41.77
N ALA A 53 -30.20 7.36 -41.59
CA ALA A 53 -29.28 6.96 -42.65
C ALA A 53 -28.63 5.61 -42.30
N LEU A 54 -29.07 4.54 -42.98
CA LEU A 54 -28.49 3.20 -42.85
C LEU A 54 -27.06 3.18 -43.41
N GLN A 55 -26.13 2.64 -42.64
CA GLN A 55 -24.71 2.53 -42.94
C GLN A 55 -24.34 1.13 -43.41
N ALA A 56 -23.16 1.01 -44.05
CA ALA A 56 -22.67 -0.26 -44.59
C ALA A 56 -22.42 -1.34 -43.52
N ASP A 57 -22.17 -0.95 -42.27
CA ASP A 57 -21.95 -1.84 -41.13
C ASP A 57 -23.25 -2.27 -40.41
N GLY A 58 -24.40 -1.99 -41.02
CA GLY A 58 -25.74 -2.26 -40.47
C GLY A 58 -26.17 -1.30 -39.36
N SER A 59 -25.36 -0.29 -39.01
CA SER A 59 -25.77 0.76 -38.07
C SER A 59 -26.61 1.85 -38.76
N VAL A 60 -27.37 2.60 -37.99
CA VAL A 60 -28.22 3.70 -38.45
C VAL A 60 -27.73 4.99 -37.79
N LEU A 61 -27.29 5.94 -38.61
CA LEU A 61 -26.90 7.29 -38.18
C LEU A 61 -28.09 8.23 -38.30
N LEU A 62 -28.39 8.97 -37.23
CA LEU A 62 -29.50 9.91 -37.18
C LEU A 62 -29.08 11.32 -37.60
N GLY A 63 -29.94 11.98 -38.37
CA GLY A 63 -29.84 13.37 -38.79
C GLY A 63 -31.17 14.11 -38.67
N GLY A 64 -31.28 15.25 -39.36
CA GLY A 64 -32.53 16.00 -39.44
C GLY A 64 -32.97 16.58 -38.09
N ALA A 65 -34.28 16.61 -37.83
CA ALA A 65 -34.82 17.17 -36.59
C ALA A 65 -34.25 16.47 -35.35
N ASN A 66 -34.01 17.25 -34.30
CA ASN A 66 -33.54 16.77 -32.99
C ASN A 66 -34.50 17.31 -31.92
N PRO A 67 -35.71 16.73 -31.81
CA PRO A 67 -36.72 17.21 -30.88
C PRO A 67 -36.31 16.95 -29.42
N GLY A 68 -36.93 17.66 -28.49
CA GLY A 68 -36.68 17.46 -27.06
C GLY A 68 -37.02 16.03 -26.61
N LYS A 69 -38.08 15.46 -27.16
CA LYS A 69 -38.58 14.10 -26.94
C LYS A 69 -38.86 13.46 -28.29
N ASP A 70 -38.71 12.14 -28.38
CA ASP A 70 -38.97 11.40 -29.61
C ASP A 70 -39.36 9.96 -29.30
N THR A 71 -40.03 9.32 -30.25
CA THR A 71 -40.37 7.90 -30.22
C THR A 71 -40.06 7.34 -31.59
N TRP A 72 -39.24 6.29 -31.64
CA TRP A 72 -38.83 5.65 -32.89
C TRP A 72 -39.46 4.28 -33.02
N THR A 73 -39.87 3.94 -34.24
CA THR A 73 -40.30 2.59 -34.61
C THR A 73 -39.32 2.04 -35.64
N VAL A 74 -38.73 0.90 -35.33
CA VAL A 74 -37.76 0.20 -36.18
C VAL A 74 -38.28 -1.20 -36.45
N THR A 75 -38.55 -1.52 -37.71
CA THR A 75 -39.02 -2.84 -38.12
C THR A 75 -37.92 -3.58 -38.85
N CYS A 76 -37.55 -4.77 -38.37
CA CYS A 76 -36.54 -5.64 -38.98
C CYS A 76 -37.11 -7.02 -39.30
N ALA A 77 -36.71 -7.63 -40.41
CA ALA A 77 -36.95 -9.03 -40.67
C ALA A 77 -35.94 -9.91 -39.93
N THR A 78 -36.37 -11.08 -39.47
CA THR A 78 -35.45 -12.11 -38.97
C THR A 78 -35.80 -13.49 -39.53
N ASP A 79 -34.78 -14.26 -39.84
CA ASP A 79 -34.88 -15.68 -40.20
C ASP A 79 -34.57 -16.61 -39.03
N LEU A 80 -34.20 -16.05 -37.87
CA LEU A 80 -34.02 -16.82 -36.65
C LEU A 80 -35.35 -17.47 -36.27
N GLN A 81 -35.34 -18.81 -36.13
CA GLN A 81 -36.50 -19.57 -35.71
C GLN A 81 -36.75 -19.52 -34.20
N ARG A 82 -35.78 -18.98 -33.45
CA ARG A 82 -35.83 -18.72 -32.01
C ARG A 82 -35.03 -17.46 -31.75
N VAL A 83 -35.58 -16.55 -30.96
CA VAL A 83 -34.86 -15.38 -30.46
C VAL A 83 -34.89 -15.46 -28.94
N THR A 84 -33.73 -15.44 -28.33
CA THR A 84 -33.54 -15.49 -26.87
C THR A 84 -33.18 -14.10 -26.34
N GLY A 85 -32.49 -13.28 -27.12
CA GLY A 85 -32.18 -11.90 -26.77
C GLY A 85 -31.97 -10.99 -27.96
N VAL A 86 -32.07 -9.68 -27.71
CA VAL A 86 -31.77 -8.60 -28.65
C VAL A 86 -30.68 -7.69 -28.08
N ARG A 87 -29.81 -7.18 -28.95
CA ARG A 87 -28.69 -6.29 -28.58
C ARG A 87 -28.87 -4.94 -29.27
N LEU A 88 -28.83 -3.86 -28.49
CA LEU A 88 -28.74 -2.47 -28.95
C LEU A 88 -27.32 -1.97 -28.73
N GLU A 89 -26.63 -1.67 -29.81
CA GLU A 89 -25.34 -0.98 -29.78
C GLU A 89 -25.56 0.51 -30.05
N VAL A 90 -24.87 1.36 -29.30
CA VAL A 90 -24.84 2.82 -29.50
C VAL A 90 -23.40 3.23 -29.78
N LEU A 91 -23.19 3.86 -30.95
CA LEU A 91 -21.87 4.01 -31.55
C LEU A 91 -21.45 5.48 -31.59
N PRO A 92 -20.17 5.80 -31.33
CA PRO A 92 -19.66 7.15 -31.49
C PRO A 92 -19.59 7.50 -32.97
N ASP A 93 -19.70 8.79 -33.28
CA ASP A 93 -19.56 9.29 -34.63
C ASP A 93 -19.05 10.74 -34.57
N THR A 94 -18.06 11.08 -35.38
CA THR A 94 -17.45 12.41 -35.37
C THR A 94 -18.41 13.53 -35.81
N SER A 95 -19.50 13.19 -36.49
CA SER A 95 -20.56 14.13 -36.86
C SER A 95 -21.49 14.50 -35.70
N LEU A 96 -21.45 13.76 -34.58
CA LEU A 96 -22.29 13.99 -33.41
C LEU A 96 -21.61 14.91 -32.39
N ALA A 97 -22.41 15.67 -31.64
CA ALA A 97 -21.92 16.52 -30.56
C ALA A 97 -21.13 15.71 -29.52
N ALA A 98 -19.96 16.23 -29.11
CA ALA A 98 -19.00 15.57 -28.22
C ALA A 98 -18.57 14.14 -28.68
N GLY A 99 -18.69 13.82 -29.97
CA GLY A 99 -18.37 12.50 -30.53
C GLY A 99 -19.46 11.45 -30.33
N GLY A 100 -20.66 11.84 -29.86
CA GLY A 100 -21.77 10.91 -29.60
C GLY A 100 -21.56 10.05 -28.34
N PRO A 101 -22.24 8.89 -28.20
CA PRO A 101 -23.19 8.29 -29.14
C PRO A 101 -24.58 8.95 -29.13
N GLY A 102 -24.87 9.94 -28.27
CA GLY A 102 -26.12 10.71 -28.25
C GLY A 102 -26.08 12.02 -29.03
N ARG A 103 -27.25 12.61 -29.30
CA ARG A 103 -27.40 13.88 -30.06
C ARG A 103 -27.53 15.12 -29.19
N SER A 104 -27.48 14.98 -27.86
CA SER A 104 -27.47 16.15 -26.97
C SER A 104 -26.14 16.91 -27.09
N SER A 105 -26.09 18.18 -26.67
CA SER A 105 -24.84 18.96 -26.66
C SER A 105 -23.71 18.32 -25.82
N THR A 106 -24.05 17.39 -24.93
CA THR A 106 -23.09 16.64 -24.12
C THR A 106 -22.68 15.30 -24.72
N GLY A 107 -23.22 14.91 -25.88
CA GLY A 107 -23.04 13.59 -26.50
C GLY A 107 -23.72 12.43 -25.75
N ASN A 108 -24.49 12.71 -24.70
CA ASN A 108 -25.24 11.71 -23.94
C ASN A 108 -26.66 11.49 -24.53
N PHE A 109 -27.28 10.36 -24.18
CA PHE A 109 -28.68 10.03 -24.46
C PHE A 109 -29.36 9.49 -23.20
N VAL A 110 -30.69 9.42 -23.21
CA VAL A 110 -31.50 8.75 -22.18
C VAL A 110 -32.60 7.95 -22.90
N LEU A 111 -32.40 6.64 -23.04
CA LEU A 111 -33.42 5.73 -23.56
C LEU A 111 -34.38 5.39 -22.42
N ASN A 112 -35.60 5.90 -22.47
CA ASN A 112 -36.57 5.75 -21.40
C ASN A 112 -37.29 4.40 -21.45
N GLU A 113 -37.62 3.90 -22.63
CA GLU A 113 -38.24 2.58 -22.77
C GLU A 113 -37.83 1.94 -24.10
N LEU A 114 -37.61 0.63 -24.09
CA LEU A 114 -37.47 -0.22 -25.26
C LEU A 114 -38.57 -1.29 -25.19
N SER A 115 -39.47 -1.30 -26.16
CA SER A 115 -40.45 -2.37 -26.32
C SER A 115 -40.24 -3.12 -27.63
N LEU A 116 -40.64 -4.40 -27.62
CA LEU A 116 -40.53 -5.31 -28.75
C LEU A 116 -41.88 -5.93 -29.06
N GLU A 117 -42.26 -5.92 -30.33
CA GLU A 117 -43.41 -6.65 -30.84
C GLU A 117 -42.98 -7.57 -31.98
N ARG A 118 -43.77 -8.62 -32.23
CA ARG A 118 -43.62 -9.50 -33.38
C ARG A 118 -44.84 -9.45 -34.28
N ALA A 119 -44.61 -9.37 -35.58
CA ALA A 119 -45.66 -9.47 -36.60
C ALA A 119 -45.34 -10.59 -37.60
N GLY A 120 -46.33 -11.42 -37.94
CA GLY A 120 -46.16 -12.50 -38.90
C GLY A 120 -45.83 -11.97 -40.30
N LYS A 121 -45.22 -12.84 -41.12
CA LYS A 121 -44.73 -12.54 -42.49
C LYS A 121 -45.79 -11.93 -43.42
N PHE A 122 -47.09 -12.14 -43.13
CA PHE A 122 -48.23 -11.69 -43.94
C PHE A 122 -49.08 -10.59 -43.29
N GLY A 123 -48.51 -9.76 -42.41
CA GLY A 123 -49.19 -8.55 -41.90
C GLY A 123 -50.26 -8.82 -40.83
N THR A 124 -50.07 -9.83 -39.98
CA THR A 124 -50.92 -10.00 -38.78
C THR A 124 -50.68 -8.87 -37.79
N THR A 125 -51.69 -8.52 -36.98
CA THR A 125 -51.56 -7.56 -35.87
C THR A 125 -50.31 -7.86 -35.02
N PRO A 126 -49.42 -6.87 -34.80
CA PRO A 126 -48.26 -7.04 -33.94
C PRO A 126 -48.65 -7.53 -32.55
N ARG A 127 -47.85 -8.43 -31.99
CA ARG A 127 -48.03 -8.96 -30.63
C ARG A 127 -46.81 -8.62 -29.80
N ALA A 128 -47.03 -8.03 -28.63
CA ALA A 128 -45.97 -7.72 -27.68
C ALA A 128 -45.14 -8.97 -27.31
N VAL A 129 -43.83 -8.76 -27.22
CA VAL A 129 -42.83 -9.71 -26.75
C VAL A 129 -42.19 -9.08 -25.51
N GLY A 130 -42.42 -9.68 -24.34
CA GLY A 130 -41.89 -9.15 -23.09
C GLY A 130 -40.36 -9.22 -23.05
N LEU A 131 -39.72 -8.19 -22.48
CA LEU A 131 -38.30 -8.17 -22.16
C LEU A 131 -38.17 -8.33 -20.65
N ALA A 132 -37.42 -9.33 -20.18
CA ALA A 132 -37.35 -9.69 -18.76
C ALA A 132 -36.15 -9.06 -18.04
N ASN A 133 -34.97 -9.09 -18.68
CA ASN A 133 -33.72 -8.65 -18.09
C ASN A 133 -32.92 -7.80 -19.08
N ALA A 134 -32.13 -6.86 -18.59
CA ALA A 134 -31.19 -6.11 -19.41
C ALA A 134 -29.79 -6.05 -18.78
N ALA A 135 -28.76 -6.14 -19.61
CA ALA A 135 -27.37 -5.94 -19.22
C ALA A 135 -26.70 -4.97 -20.19
N ALA A 136 -25.86 -4.07 -19.70
CA ALA A 136 -25.16 -3.11 -20.55
C ALA A 136 -23.67 -3.06 -20.23
N THR A 137 -22.86 -2.73 -21.25
CA THR A 137 -21.41 -2.51 -21.08
C THR A 137 -21.11 -1.32 -20.16
N HIS A 138 -22.07 -0.42 -20.00
CA HIS A 138 -22.02 0.70 -19.06
C HIS A 138 -23.41 1.25 -18.79
N SER A 139 -23.62 1.75 -17.57
CA SER A 139 -24.80 2.56 -17.21
C SER A 139 -24.36 3.76 -16.39
N GLN A 140 -24.89 4.93 -16.71
CA GLN A 140 -24.74 6.14 -15.91
C GLN A 140 -25.44 5.92 -14.56
N SER A 141 -24.86 6.46 -13.49
CA SER A 141 -25.51 6.46 -12.17
C SER A 141 -26.94 7.01 -12.26
N ARG A 142 -27.89 6.26 -11.68
CA ARG A 142 -29.35 6.49 -11.71
C ARG A 142 -30.07 6.23 -13.04
N TRP A 143 -29.34 5.91 -14.11
CA TRP A 143 -29.89 5.58 -15.42
C TRP A 143 -29.40 4.19 -15.85
N HIS A 144 -29.77 3.20 -15.04
CA HIS A 144 -29.41 1.79 -15.25
C HIS A 144 -30.20 1.21 -16.41
N VAL A 145 -29.58 0.32 -17.20
CA VAL A 145 -30.21 -0.29 -18.38
C VAL A 145 -31.56 -0.96 -18.11
N ASN A 146 -31.75 -1.55 -16.92
CA ASN A 146 -33.04 -2.14 -16.52
C ASN A 146 -34.18 -1.11 -16.45
N GLY A 147 -33.87 0.17 -16.25
CA GLY A 147 -34.87 1.23 -16.29
C GLY A 147 -35.38 1.56 -17.70
N ALA A 148 -34.84 0.92 -18.74
CA ALA A 148 -35.34 1.02 -20.11
C ALA A 148 -36.31 -0.12 -20.48
N VAL A 149 -36.63 -1.02 -19.54
CA VAL A 149 -37.57 -2.13 -19.75
C VAL A 149 -38.49 -2.32 -18.52
N ASP A 150 -38.69 -1.26 -17.73
CA ASP A 150 -39.49 -1.31 -16.50
C ASP A 150 -40.88 -0.68 -16.66
N GLU A 151 -41.28 -0.36 -17.89
CA GLU A 151 -42.56 0.25 -18.26
C GLU A 151 -42.79 1.64 -17.61
N ARG A 152 -41.72 2.32 -17.20
CA ARG A 152 -41.78 3.63 -16.53
C ARG A 152 -41.00 4.67 -17.32
N LEU A 153 -41.72 5.58 -17.98
CA LEU A 153 -41.13 6.66 -18.78
C LEU A 153 -40.27 7.68 -17.98
N GLY A 154 -40.22 7.58 -16.64
CA GLY A 154 -39.37 8.41 -15.78
C GLY A 154 -37.98 7.83 -15.51
N THR A 155 -37.78 6.53 -15.78
CA THR A 155 -36.51 5.80 -15.70
C THR A 155 -35.92 5.62 -17.09
N GLY A 156 -34.72 5.05 -17.19
CA GLY A 156 -34.08 4.83 -18.49
C GLY A 156 -32.60 4.47 -18.40
N TRP A 157 -32.00 4.29 -19.57
CA TRP A 157 -30.58 3.99 -19.76
C TRP A 157 -29.81 5.20 -20.31
N ALA A 158 -28.68 5.55 -19.69
CA ALA A 158 -27.77 6.59 -20.16
C ALA A 158 -26.30 6.18 -19.93
N ILE A 159 -25.34 6.89 -20.53
CA ILE A 159 -23.94 6.40 -20.61
C ILE A 159 -22.87 7.32 -20.03
N LYS A 160 -23.21 8.49 -19.47
CA LYS A 160 -22.20 9.38 -18.88
C LYS A 160 -21.40 8.66 -17.76
N PRO A 161 -20.06 8.80 -17.68
CA PRO A 161 -19.18 9.68 -18.46
C PRO A 161 -18.61 9.10 -19.77
N ARG A 162 -19.07 7.95 -20.27
CA ARG A 162 -18.52 7.28 -21.48
C ARG A 162 -18.93 7.92 -22.82
N VAL A 163 -19.13 9.24 -22.84
CA VAL A 163 -19.34 10.00 -24.08
C VAL A 163 -18.12 9.82 -25.01
N GLY A 164 -18.36 9.77 -26.32
CA GLY A 164 -17.33 9.51 -27.34
C GLY A 164 -16.89 8.06 -27.44
N LYS A 165 -17.52 7.13 -26.71
CA LYS A 165 -17.20 5.69 -26.73
C LYS A 165 -18.43 4.86 -27.10
N ALA A 166 -18.20 3.73 -27.75
CA ALA A 166 -19.25 2.74 -27.99
C ALA A 166 -19.76 2.16 -26.66
N SER A 167 -21.04 1.83 -26.61
CA SER A 167 -21.68 1.06 -25.54
C SER A 167 -22.72 0.13 -26.14
N SER A 168 -23.04 -0.97 -25.46
CA SER A 168 -24.11 -1.88 -25.87
C SER A 168 -24.95 -2.30 -24.68
N ALA A 169 -26.20 -2.64 -24.97
CA ALA A 169 -27.17 -3.20 -24.06
C ALA A 169 -27.77 -4.46 -24.70
N VAL A 170 -27.87 -5.54 -23.93
CA VAL A 170 -28.55 -6.78 -24.30
C VAL A 170 -29.81 -6.91 -23.46
N PHE A 171 -30.90 -7.29 -24.10
CA PHE A 171 -32.22 -7.49 -23.50
C PHE A 171 -32.66 -8.93 -23.74
N GLU A 172 -32.92 -9.65 -22.66
CA GLU A 172 -33.41 -11.03 -22.66
C GLU A 172 -34.93 -11.05 -22.86
N LEU A 173 -35.41 -11.91 -23.75
CA LEU A 173 -36.85 -12.09 -23.96
C LEU A 173 -37.46 -12.92 -22.82
N ALA A 174 -38.61 -12.48 -22.30
CA ALA A 174 -39.33 -13.14 -21.22
C ALA A 174 -39.94 -14.51 -21.63
N ASP A 175 -40.27 -14.66 -22.91
CA ASP A 175 -40.76 -15.92 -23.50
C ASP A 175 -40.07 -16.11 -24.86
N PRO A 176 -39.03 -16.96 -24.97
CA PRO A 176 -38.31 -17.21 -26.21
C PRO A 176 -39.15 -18.11 -27.13
N ALA A 177 -40.25 -17.56 -27.65
CA ALA A 177 -41.16 -18.25 -28.53
C ALA A 177 -40.50 -18.61 -29.86
N ARG A 178 -41.00 -19.67 -30.52
CA ARG A 178 -40.59 -20.01 -31.89
C ARG A 178 -41.09 -18.94 -32.86
N PHE A 179 -40.18 -18.43 -33.67
CA PHE A 179 -40.46 -17.50 -34.77
C PHE A 179 -40.48 -18.28 -36.08
N GLN A 180 -41.30 -17.84 -37.03
CA GLN A 180 -41.22 -18.33 -38.41
C GLN A 180 -40.18 -17.50 -39.17
N SER A 181 -39.48 -18.09 -40.13
CA SER A 181 -38.58 -17.32 -41.00
C SER A 181 -39.34 -16.19 -41.71
N GLY A 182 -38.76 -15.00 -41.71
CA GLY A 182 -39.39 -13.76 -42.19
C GLY A 182 -40.36 -13.12 -41.19
N THR A 183 -40.31 -13.47 -39.90
CA THR A 183 -41.04 -12.73 -38.86
C THR A 183 -40.48 -11.32 -38.76
N LYS A 184 -41.36 -10.32 -38.61
CA LYS A 184 -40.95 -8.94 -38.38
C LYS A 184 -40.85 -8.67 -36.88
N LEU A 185 -39.70 -8.20 -36.45
CA LEU A 185 -39.45 -7.64 -35.11
C LEU A 185 -39.65 -6.12 -35.19
N VAL A 186 -40.58 -5.60 -34.40
CA VAL A 186 -40.89 -4.17 -34.34
C VAL A 186 -40.39 -3.65 -32.99
N PHE A 187 -39.33 -2.86 -33.03
CA PHE A 187 -38.74 -2.21 -31.86
C PHE A 187 -39.33 -0.80 -31.74
N THR A 188 -39.76 -0.44 -30.53
CA THR A 188 -40.12 0.94 -30.21
C THR A 188 -39.14 1.48 -29.16
N LEU A 189 -38.42 2.54 -29.51
CA LEU A 189 -37.46 3.23 -28.64
C LEU A 189 -38.03 4.58 -28.23
N ASP A 190 -38.25 4.77 -26.94
CA ASP A 190 -38.85 5.98 -26.38
C ASP A 190 -37.84 6.88 -25.67
N PHE A 191 -37.87 8.17 -26.00
CA PHE A 191 -37.00 9.19 -25.43
C PHE A 191 -37.86 10.33 -24.87
N GLN A 192 -38.10 10.28 -23.57
CA GLN A 192 -39.01 11.17 -22.84
C GLN A 192 -38.28 12.14 -21.89
N TYR A 193 -36.96 12.01 -21.74
CA TYR A 193 -36.14 12.85 -20.86
C TYR A 193 -36.19 14.35 -21.18
N GLY A 194 -36.32 14.73 -22.47
CA GLY A 194 -36.24 16.12 -22.90
C GLY A 194 -34.83 16.54 -23.36
N LYS A 195 -34.69 17.81 -23.75
CA LYS A 195 -33.40 18.45 -24.07
C LYS A 195 -32.53 17.65 -25.05
N GLN A 196 -33.15 17.00 -26.05
CA GLN A 196 -32.45 16.35 -27.15
C GLN A 196 -31.56 15.15 -26.74
N HIS A 197 -31.87 14.48 -25.62
CA HIS A 197 -31.14 13.28 -25.16
C HIS A 197 -31.56 12.01 -25.90
N VAL A 198 -31.56 12.08 -27.23
CA VAL A 198 -31.84 10.96 -28.12
C VAL A 198 -30.52 10.35 -28.63
N ILE A 199 -30.54 9.08 -29.05
CA ILE A 199 -29.36 8.40 -29.62
C ILE A 199 -28.99 9.01 -31.00
N GLY A 200 -27.70 9.03 -31.33
CA GLY A 200 -27.16 9.57 -32.57
C GLY A 200 -26.78 8.51 -33.60
N ARG A 201 -26.23 7.37 -33.17
CA ARG A 201 -25.96 6.22 -34.04
C ARG A 201 -26.19 4.92 -33.28
N PHE A 202 -26.94 4.00 -33.88
CA PHE A 202 -27.25 2.72 -33.23
C PHE A 202 -27.22 1.53 -34.19
N ARG A 203 -27.09 0.31 -33.65
CA ARG A 203 -27.25 -0.95 -34.39
C ARG A 203 -28.04 -1.94 -33.55
N LEU A 204 -28.88 -2.75 -34.20
CA LEU A 204 -29.68 -3.80 -33.58
C LEU A 204 -29.18 -5.18 -34.02
N SER A 205 -29.11 -6.14 -33.11
CA SER A 205 -28.81 -7.55 -33.38
C SER A 205 -29.72 -8.47 -32.57
N ALA A 206 -29.85 -9.73 -32.96
CA ALA A 206 -30.57 -10.77 -32.23
C ALA A 206 -29.76 -12.07 -32.14
N THR A 207 -30.03 -12.90 -31.14
CA THR A 207 -29.40 -14.22 -30.99
C THR A 207 -30.42 -15.29 -30.62
N ALA A 208 -30.08 -16.55 -30.91
CA ALA A 208 -30.79 -17.74 -30.47
C ALA A 208 -30.09 -18.46 -29.30
N ASP A 209 -28.91 -18.00 -28.88
CA ASP A 209 -28.07 -18.62 -27.85
C ASP A 209 -28.65 -18.42 -26.43
N GLU A 210 -28.40 -19.37 -25.54
CA GLU A 210 -28.77 -19.30 -24.12
C GLU A 210 -27.55 -19.48 -23.20
N PRO A 211 -27.33 -18.59 -22.20
CA PRO A 211 -28.07 -17.36 -21.94
C PRO A 211 -27.66 -16.22 -22.91
N PRO A 212 -28.60 -15.38 -23.37
CA PRO A 212 -28.29 -14.30 -24.31
C PRO A 212 -27.45 -13.16 -23.69
N LEU A 213 -27.35 -13.08 -22.36
CA LEU A 213 -26.72 -11.97 -21.62
C LEU A 213 -25.18 -11.95 -21.64
N ALA A 214 -24.52 -12.69 -22.53
CA ALA A 214 -23.07 -12.65 -22.69
C ALA A 214 -22.64 -11.42 -23.53
N LEU A 215 -22.38 -10.29 -22.87
CA LEU A 215 -21.54 -9.23 -23.42
C LEU A 215 -20.09 -9.76 -23.40
N ALA A 216 -19.28 -9.51 -24.47
CA ALA A 216 -17.86 -9.90 -24.63
C ALA A 216 -17.09 -10.00 -23.30
N PRO A 217 -16.18 -10.98 -23.11
CA PRO A 217 -15.81 -11.46 -21.79
C PRO A 217 -15.45 -10.30 -20.88
N ALA A 218 -16.37 -10.00 -19.97
CA ALA A 218 -16.06 -9.20 -18.79
C ALA A 218 -14.80 -9.82 -18.19
N GLU A 219 -13.91 -8.96 -17.70
CA GLU A 219 -12.84 -9.31 -16.76
C GLU A 219 -13.20 -10.61 -16.01
N SER A 220 -12.33 -11.62 -16.11
CA SER A 220 -12.63 -12.92 -15.51
C SER A 220 -12.93 -12.72 -14.03
N TRP A 221 -13.79 -13.56 -13.45
CA TRP A 221 -14.12 -13.39 -12.03
C TRP A 221 -12.88 -13.49 -11.14
N ASP A 222 -11.84 -14.21 -11.56
CA ASP A 222 -10.55 -14.27 -10.88
C ASP A 222 -9.81 -12.92 -10.90
N GLN A 223 -9.76 -12.24 -12.05
CA GLN A 223 -9.19 -10.89 -12.16
C GLN A 223 -10.00 -9.88 -11.33
N MET A 224 -11.33 -9.97 -11.35
CA MET A 224 -12.19 -9.15 -10.52
C MET A 224 -11.98 -9.44 -9.02
N GLN A 225 -11.79 -10.70 -8.65
CA GLN A 225 -11.52 -11.11 -7.27
C GLN A 225 -10.18 -10.56 -6.77
N ASP A 226 -9.14 -10.53 -7.60
CA ASP A 226 -7.87 -9.89 -7.25
C ASP A 226 -8.03 -8.38 -7.03
N ARG A 227 -8.85 -7.69 -7.84
CA ARG A 227 -9.14 -6.27 -7.63
C ARG A 227 -9.99 -6.00 -6.39
N ILE A 228 -10.91 -6.91 -6.05
CA ILE A 228 -11.65 -6.87 -4.79
C ILE A 228 -10.67 -6.95 -3.62
N ASN A 229 -9.74 -7.90 -3.66
CA ASN A 229 -8.72 -8.08 -2.62
C ASN A 229 -7.86 -6.81 -2.47
N GLN A 230 -7.36 -6.26 -3.58
CA GLN A 230 -6.60 -5.01 -3.56
C GLN A 230 -7.42 -3.81 -3.05
N ALA A 231 -8.73 -3.78 -3.34
CA ALA A 231 -9.60 -2.73 -2.84
C ALA A 231 -9.81 -2.87 -1.32
N ILE A 232 -9.99 -4.09 -0.81
CA ILE A 232 -10.05 -4.39 0.63
C ILE A 232 -8.75 -3.92 1.30
N ASP A 233 -7.59 -4.29 0.76
CA ASP A 233 -6.28 -3.90 1.32
C ASP A 233 -6.16 -2.37 1.44
N ARG A 234 -6.41 -1.64 0.35
CA ARG A 234 -6.38 -0.17 0.36
C ARG A 234 -7.38 0.46 1.34
N GLY A 235 -8.55 -0.16 1.49
CA GLY A 235 -9.56 0.29 2.45
C GLY A 235 -9.13 0.11 3.90
N MET A 236 -8.49 -1.02 4.20
CA MET A 236 -7.90 -1.29 5.51
C MET A 236 -6.76 -0.32 5.80
N ASP A 237 -5.86 -0.09 4.83
CA ASP A 237 -4.74 0.84 4.97
C ASP A 237 -5.21 2.27 5.24
N TYR A 238 -6.28 2.73 4.57
CA TYR A 238 -6.91 4.01 4.89
C TYR A 238 -7.38 4.09 6.34
N LEU A 239 -8.06 3.05 6.86
CA LEU A 239 -8.50 3.04 8.25
C LEU A 239 -7.32 3.01 9.21
N LEU A 240 -6.29 2.20 8.96
CA LEU A 240 -5.08 2.14 9.78
C LEU A 240 -4.34 3.50 9.81
N ALA A 241 -4.15 4.12 8.64
CA ALA A 241 -3.47 5.41 8.51
C ALA A 241 -4.23 6.58 9.15
N THR A 242 -5.55 6.44 9.32
CA THR A 242 -6.41 7.46 9.94
C THR A 242 -6.74 7.15 11.41
N GLN A 243 -6.16 6.10 11.99
CA GLN A 243 -6.28 5.82 13.42
C GLN A 243 -5.51 6.84 14.24
N GLU A 244 -6.19 7.43 15.21
CA GLU A 244 -5.60 8.43 16.10
C GLU A 244 -4.67 7.79 17.13
N LEU A 245 -3.73 8.56 17.67
CA LEU A 245 -2.77 8.09 18.68
C LEU A 245 -3.45 7.39 19.87
N ASP A 246 -4.60 7.89 20.31
CA ASP A 246 -5.41 7.29 21.39
C ASP A 246 -6.15 6.00 21.03
N GLY A 247 -6.02 5.53 19.78
CA GLY A 247 -6.62 4.29 19.26
C GLY A 247 -7.99 4.46 18.60
N SER A 248 -8.54 5.67 18.59
CA SER A 248 -9.89 5.95 18.08
C SER A 248 -9.93 6.46 16.63
N TRP A 249 -11.15 6.57 16.12
CA TRP A 249 -11.50 7.22 14.86
C TRP A 249 -12.57 8.29 15.13
N LYS A 250 -12.42 9.52 14.59
CA LYS A 250 -13.06 10.76 15.15
C LYS A 250 -14.19 11.41 14.33
N GLU A 251 -14.85 10.70 13.44
CA GLU A 251 -15.46 11.40 12.30
C GLU A 251 -16.74 12.27 12.58
N HIS A 252 -17.46 12.13 13.70
CA HIS A 252 -18.60 13.01 14.06
C HIS A 252 -18.40 13.85 15.33
N GLY A 253 -17.14 14.17 15.66
CA GLY A 253 -16.80 14.76 16.95
C GLY A 253 -16.91 13.75 18.10
N ASP A 254 -16.62 14.20 19.33
CA ASP A 254 -16.42 13.30 20.47
C ASP A 254 -17.68 12.47 20.84
N LYS A 255 -18.89 12.88 20.42
CA LYS A 255 -20.17 12.24 20.78
C LYS A 255 -20.32 10.81 20.25
N TYR A 256 -19.91 10.53 19.01
CA TYR A 256 -20.10 9.21 18.36
C TYR A 256 -18.81 8.42 18.19
N ARG A 257 -17.74 8.92 18.82
CA ARG A 257 -16.39 8.43 18.65
C ARG A 257 -16.19 6.98 19.10
N ASN A 258 -16.90 6.55 20.14
CA ASN A 258 -16.95 5.15 20.53
C ASN A 258 -17.51 4.28 19.38
N GLY A 259 -18.70 4.61 18.87
CA GLY A 259 -19.33 3.84 17.80
C GLY A 259 -18.52 3.80 16.52
N GLN A 260 -17.90 4.91 16.10
CA GLN A 260 -16.99 4.92 14.95
C GLN A 260 -15.76 4.04 15.18
N THR A 261 -15.17 4.10 16.38
CA THR A 261 -14.00 3.27 16.74
C THR A 261 -14.36 1.79 16.74
N ALA A 262 -15.52 1.44 17.31
CA ALA A 262 -16.01 0.07 17.33
C ALA A 262 -16.34 -0.44 15.93
N LEU A 263 -16.98 0.37 15.07
CA LEU A 263 -17.26 -0.01 13.68
C LEU A 263 -15.98 -0.22 12.88
N SER A 264 -14.98 0.65 13.06
CA SER A 264 -13.67 0.54 12.39
C SER A 264 -12.92 -0.71 12.84
N LEU A 265 -12.92 -0.99 14.15
CA LEU A 265 -12.36 -2.22 14.71
C LEU A 265 -13.06 -3.46 14.14
N TYR A 266 -14.40 -3.48 14.14
CA TYR A 266 -15.19 -4.58 13.60
C TYR A 266 -14.89 -4.82 12.11
N ALA A 267 -14.87 -3.76 11.29
CA ALA A 267 -14.58 -3.85 9.86
C ALA A 267 -13.15 -4.36 9.61
N LEU A 268 -12.14 -3.86 10.33
CA LEU A 268 -10.76 -4.30 10.20
C LEU A 268 -10.59 -5.79 10.54
N VAL A 269 -11.14 -6.23 11.68
CA VAL A 269 -11.07 -7.64 12.11
C VAL A 269 -11.80 -8.55 11.12
N LYS A 270 -12.99 -8.15 10.66
CA LYS A 270 -13.74 -8.90 9.64
C LYS A 270 -13.06 -8.94 8.28
N SER A 271 -12.21 -7.96 7.98
CA SER A 271 -11.42 -7.90 6.76
C SER A 271 -10.07 -8.63 6.87
N GLY A 272 -9.80 -9.31 7.99
CA GLY A 272 -8.61 -10.16 8.15
C GLY A 272 -7.47 -9.53 8.93
N LEU A 273 -7.67 -8.35 9.55
CA LEU A 273 -6.64 -7.78 10.44
C LEU A 273 -6.44 -8.68 11.67
N PRO A 274 -5.21 -9.11 11.99
CA PRO A 274 -4.95 -9.98 13.13
C PRO A 274 -5.44 -9.36 14.45
N ARG A 275 -6.06 -10.18 15.32
CA ARG A 275 -6.60 -9.73 16.61
C ARG A 275 -5.55 -9.17 17.58
N ASP A 276 -4.29 -9.55 17.39
CA ASP A 276 -3.15 -9.08 18.16
C ASP A 276 -2.45 -7.88 17.51
N HIS A 277 -2.94 -7.37 16.38
CA HIS A 277 -2.43 -6.16 15.73
C HIS A 277 -2.52 -4.93 16.67
N GLN A 278 -1.54 -4.03 16.62
CA GLN A 278 -1.47 -2.90 17.55
C GLN A 278 -2.70 -1.98 17.41
N ALA A 279 -3.16 -1.72 16.19
CA ALA A 279 -4.37 -0.94 15.96
C ALA A 279 -5.61 -1.53 16.66
N VAL A 280 -5.71 -2.87 16.70
CA VAL A 280 -6.78 -3.57 17.43
C VAL A 280 -6.64 -3.35 18.93
N ARG A 281 -5.43 -3.54 19.48
CA ARG A 281 -5.16 -3.34 20.93
C ARG A 281 -5.47 -1.89 21.36
N ARG A 282 -5.06 -0.91 20.56
CA ARG A 282 -5.30 0.52 20.82
C ARG A 282 -6.80 0.86 20.75
N ALA A 283 -7.52 0.34 19.76
CA ALA A 283 -8.96 0.49 19.65
C ALA A 283 -9.69 -0.12 20.86
N VAL A 284 -9.31 -1.34 21.28
CA VAL A 284 -9.86 -2.00 22.47
C VAL A 284 -9.55 -1.19 23.74
N GLY A 285 -8.32 -0.66 23.87
CA GLY A 285 -7.94 0.22 24.97
C GLY A 285 -8.81 1.47 25.04
N TYR A 286 -9.02 2.15 23.92
CA TYR A 286 -9.91 3.30 23.82
C TYR A 286 -11.36 2.95 24.25
N LEU A 287 -11.92 1.88 23.69
CA LEU A 287 -13.30 1.43 23.97
C LEU A 287 -13.49 1.09 25.46
N ARG A 288 -12.43 0.61 26.13
CA ARG A 288 -12.47 0.28 27.55
C ARG A 288 -12.51 1.51 28.45
N CYS A 289 -11.86 2.60 28.04
CA CYS A 289 -11.84 3.86 28.77
C CYS A 289 -13.05 4.77 28.47
N ARG A 290 -13.80 4.49 27.40
CA ARG A 290 -14.91 5.32 26.91
C ARG A 290 -16.14 4.45 26.66
N PRO A 291 -16.89 4.04 27.70
CA PRO A 291 -18.09 3.22 27.52
C PRO A 291 -19.13 3.93 26.63
N PRO A 292 -19.95 3.17 25.89
CA PRO A 292 -20.91 3.73 24.97
C PRO A 292 -22.10 4.37 25.71
N SER A 293 -22.62 5.48 25.19
CA SER A 293 -23.81 6.16 25.70
C SER A 293 -24.97 6.21 24.69
N TYR A 294 -24.80 5.58 23.53
CA TYR A 294 -25.76 5.58 22.43
C TYR A 294 -25.91 4.15 21.87
N THR A 295 -27.11 3.78 21.44
CA THR A 295 -27.43 2.45 20.91
C THR A 295 -26.50 2.00 19.78
N TYR A 296 -26.20 2.88 18.81
CA TYR A 296 -25.21 2.58 17.76
C TYR A 296 -23.84 2.22 18.33
N SER A 297 -23.37 2.99 19.30
CA SER A 297 -22.08 2.79 19.93
C SER A 297 -22.01 1.45 20.64
N ALA A 298 -23.02 1.13 21.46
CA ALA A 298 -23.11 -0.15 22.17
C ALA A 298 -23.25 -1.34 21.21
N GLY A 299 -24.10 -1.22 20.18
CA GLY A 299 -24.29 -2.25 19.16
C GLY A 299 -23.02 -2.55 18.36
N CYS A 300 -22.34 -1.51 17.87
CA CYS A 300 -21.05 -1.65 17.18
C CYS A 300 -19.97 -2.23 18.10
N GLN A 301 -19.95 -1.83 19.37
CA GLN A 301 -18.95 -2.33 20.33
C GLN A 301 -19.15 -3.81 20.64
N LEU A 302 -20.39 -4.28 20.79
CA LEU A 302 -20.69 -5.71 20.90
C LEU A 302 -20.25 -6.47 19.64
N LEU A 303 -20.56 -5.96 18.44
CA LEU A 303 -20.10 -6.56 17.19
C LEU A 303 -18.57 -6.69 17.15
N ALA A 304 -17.84 -5.63 17.50
CA ALA A 304 -16.39 -5.60 17.51
C ALA A 304 -15.80 -6.60 18.53
N LEU A 305 -16.25 -6.56 19.78
CA LEU A 305 -15.76 -7.45 20.83
C LEU A 305 -16.08 -8.93 20.54
N CYS A 306 -17.28 -9.21 20.02
CA CYS A 306 -17.65 -10.55 19.59
C CYS A 306 -16.77 -11.06 18.45
N ALA A 307 -16.46 -10.20 17.46
CA ALA A 307 -15.62 -10.56 16.32
C ALA A 307 -14.16 -10.88 16.68
N LEU A 308 -13.64 -10.35 17.80
CA LEU A 308 -12.28 -10.67 18.27
C LEU A 308 -12.11 -12.14 18.69
N ASN A 309 -13.23 -12.83 18.99
CA ASN A 309 -13.26 -14.25 19.37
C ASN A 309 -12.19 -14.62 20.42
N ASP A 310 -12.21 -13.89 21.53
CA ASP A 310 -11.24 -14.00 22.63
C ASP A 310 -11.98 -13.96 23.96
N GLU A 311 -12.03 -15.10 24.65
CA GLU A 311 -12.80 -15.37 25.87
C GLU A 311 -12.55 -14.34 26.99
N ARG A 312 -11.39 -13.67 26.98
CA ARG A 312 -11.08 -12.60 27.94
C ARG A 312 -12.05 -11.42 27.89
N PHE A 313 -12.76 -11.26 26.77
CA PHE A 313 -13.78 -10.23 26.60
C PHE A 313 -15.19 -10.68 27.01
N ASP A 314 -15.42 -11.96 27.31
CA ASP A 314 -16.77 -12.49 27.60
C ASP A 314 -17.47 -11.79 28.78
N PRO A 315 -16.78 -11.46 29.90
CA PRO A 315 -17.42 -10.69 30.98
C PRO A 315 -17.86 -9.30 30.50
N TRP A 316 -17.06 -8.65 29.67
CA TRP A 316 -17.37 -7.32 29.13
C TRP A 316 -18.54 -7.38 28.13
N ILE A 317 -18.54 -8.37 27.24
CA ILE A 317 -19.62 -8.62 26.28
C ILE A 317 -20.92 -8.89 27.03
N THR A 318 -20.89 -9.70 28.08
CA THR A 318 -22.06 -10.03 28.90
C THR A 318 -22.66 -8.79 29.55
N GLU A 319 -21.84 -7.96 30.21
CA GLU A 319 -22.33 -6.75 30.88
C GLU A 319 -22.84 -5.72 29.88
N LEU A 320 -22.12 -5.50 28.77
CA LEU A 320 -22.56 -4.57 27.73
C LEU A 320 -23.86 -5.03 27.04
N ALA A 321 -24.04 -6.34 26.86
CA ALA A 321 -25.26 -6.90 26.29
C ALA A 321 -26.46 -6.72 27.24
N LYS A 322 -26.29 -6.95 28.54
CA LYS A 322 -27.33 -6.67 29.55
C LYS A 322 -27.70 -5.19 29.58
N GLU A 323 -26.69 -4.32 29.54
CA GLU A 323 -26.89 -2.87 29.51
C GLU A 323 -27.67 -2.46 28.26
N LEU A 324 -27.23 -2.90 27.08
CA LEU A 324 -27.93 -2.60 25.83
C LEU A 324 -29.36 -3.16 25.82
N GLU A 325 -29.57 -4.40 26.27
CA GLU A 325 -30.91 -5.01 26.36
C GLU A 325 -31.83 -4.17 27.27
N SER A 326 -31.30 -3.58 28.34
CA SER A 326 -32.07 -2.70 29.23
C SER A 326 -32.50 -1.38 28.59
N TRP A 327 -31.87 -0.97 27.48
CA TRP A 327 -32.22 0.25 26.74
C TRP A 327 -33.37 0.04 25.75
N GLN A 328 -33.85 -1.20 25.59
CA GLN A 328 -35.00 -1.47 24.76
C GLN A 328 -36.23 -0.73 25.32
N ALA A 329 -36.85 0.09 24.49
CA ALA A 329 -38.02 0.89 24.84
C ALA A 329 -39.04 0.86 23.70
N ASP A 330 -40.33 0.91 24.00
CA ASP A 330 -41.41 0.86 22.99
C ASP A 330 -41.19 -0.23 21.91
N MET A 331 -40.79 -1.42 22.39
CA MET A 331 -40.49 -2.62 21.60
C MET A 331 -39.34 -2.48 20.57
N GLY A 332 -38.52 -1.43 20.65
CA GLY A 332 -37.35 -1.25 19.80
C GLY A 332 -36.23 -0.48 20.50
N PHE A 333 -35.35 0.13 19.73
CA PHE A 333 -34.26 0.95 20.27
C PHE A 333 -34.28 2.38 19.72
N ALA A 334 -33.78 3.30 20.53
CA ALA A 334 -33.64 4.72 20.22
C ALA A 334 -32.30 5.24 20.76
N TYR A 335 -31.97 6.49 20.44
CA TYR A 335 -30.96 7.24 21.21
C TYR A 335 -31.52 7.66 22.58
N PRO A 336 -30.67 8.03 23.56
CA PRO A 336 -31.13 8.68 24.78
C PRO A 336 -31.98 9.92 24.46
N ALA A 337 -33.19 9.99 25.04
CA ALA A 337 -34.21 11.00 24.75
C ALA A 337 -34.72 11.03 23.28
N GLY A 338 -34.42 10.00 22.48
CA GLY A 338 -34.88 9.84 21.10
C GLY A 338 -36.15 9.00 20.98
N VAL A 339 -36.68 8.93 19.75
CA VAL A 339 -37.83 8.07 19.40
C VAL A 339 -37.33 6.79 18.75
N VAL A 340 -37.99 5.66 19.03
CA VAL A 340 -37.66 4.36 18.42
C VAL A 340 -37.75 4.43 16.91
N ASP A 341 -36.68 3.96 16.25
CA ASP A 341 -36.57 3.89 14.80
C ASP A 341 -35.94 2.57 14.34
N VAL A 342 -36.00 2.31 13.03
CA VAL A 342 -35.50 1.06 12.43
C VAL A 342 -33.97 0.94 12.53
N SER A 343 -33.23 2.04 12.45
CA SER A 343 -31.78 1.99 12.32
C SER A 343 -31.07 1.79 13.67
N ASN A 344 -31.53 2.48 14.72
CA ASN A 344 -31.15 2.17 16.11
C ASN A 344 -31.56 0.74 16.47
N SER A 345 -32.78 0.32 16.09
CA SER A 345 -33.24 -1.04 16.36
C SER A 345 -32.40 -2.09 15.66
N GLN A 346 -31.87 -1.78 14.47
CA GLN A 346 -30.95 -2.66 13.76
C GLN A 346 -29.69 -2.86 14.59
N TYR A 347 -28.94 -1.81 14.90
CA TYR A 347 -27.67 -1.98 15.64
C TYR A 347 -27.86 -2.55 17.05
N GLY A 348 -28.99 -2.25 17.71
CA GLY A 348 -29.41 -2.93 18.94
C GLY A 348 -29.53 -4.44 18.75
N ALA A 349 -30.35 -4.87 17.77
CA ALA A 349 -30.52 -6.29 17.45
C ALA A 349 -29.21 -6.96 17.02
N LEU A 350 -28.37 -6.29 16.23
CA LEU A 350 -27.10 -6.82 15.76
C LEU A 350 -26.11 -7.06 16.89
N GLY A 351 -25.98 -6.12 17.83
CA GLY A 351 -25.11 -6.26 18.98
C GLY A 351 -25.56 -7.38 19.91
N LEU A 352 -26.85 -7.42 20.24
CA LEU A 352 -27.42 -8.49 21.07
C LEU A 352 -27.30 -9.86 20.40
N TRP A 353 -27.47 -9.93 19.08
CA TRP A 353 -27.36 -11.18 18.35
C TRP A 353 -25.93 -11.71 18.32
N ALA A 354 -24.95 -10.82 18.17
CA ALA A 354 -23.54 -11.19 18.27
C ALA A 354 -23.18 -11.71 19.66
N ALA A 355 -23.77 -11.15 20.72
CA ALA A 355 -23.61 -11.64 22.09
C ALA A 355 -24.33 -13.00 22.31
N ALA A 356 -25.55 -13.16 21.78
CA ALA A 356 -26.32 -14.40 21.86
C ALA A 356 -25.59 -15.58 21.19
N LYS A 357 -25.00 -15.34 20.01
CA LYS A 357 -24.14 -16.32 19.32
C LYS A 357 -22.89 -16.72 20.12
N ARG A 358 -22.49 -15.89 21.08
CA ARG A 358 -21.37 -16.13 22.00
C ARG A 358 -21.83 -16.70 23.35
N GLY A 359 -23.08 -17.15 23.43
CA GLY A 359 -23.66 -17.80 24.61
C GLY A 359 -24.24 -16.85 25.66
N VAL A 360 -24.32 -15.54 25.40
CA VAL A 360 -24.96 -14.60 26.34
C VAL A 360 -26.48 -14.75 26.25
N PRO A 361 -27.19 -15.08 27.35
CA PRO A 361 -28.63 -15.25 27.32
C PRO A 361 -29.34 -13.90 27.13
N ILE A 362 -30.10 -13.77 26.04
CA ILE A 362 -30.98 -12.63 25.75
C ILE A 362 -32.43 -13.08 25.92
N ARG A 363 -33.30 -12.25 26.53
CA ARG A 363 -34.69 -12.66 26.80
C ARG A 363 -35.46 -12.86 25.49
N SER A 364 -36.20 -13.95 25.35
CA SER A 364 -37.05 -14.22 24.17
C SER A 364 -38.05 -13.09 23.89
N ARG A 365 -38.52 -12.41 24.94
CA ARG A 365 -39.39 -11.22 24.81
C ARG A 365 -38.72 -10.10 24.01
N THR A 366 -37.41 -9.88 24.18
CA THR A 366 -36.67 -8.83 23.47
C THR A 366 -36.74 -9.04 21.95
N TRP A 367 -36.54 -10.29 21.49
CA TRP A 367 -36.66 -10.66 20.08
C TRP A 367 -38.09 -10.54 19.56
N ARG A 368 -39.08 -11.03 20.32
CA ARG A 368 -40.50 -10.91 19.97
C ARG A 368 -40.93 -9.45 19.82
N ASP A 369 -40.59 -8.61 20.79
CA ASP A 369 -40.98 -7.20 20.79
C ASP A 369 -40.33 -6.47 19.59
N LEU A 370 -39.05 -6.71 19.30
CA LEU A 370 -38.37 -6.17 18.11
C LEU A 370 -39.07 -6.58 16.80
N ALA A 371 -39.44 -7.85 16.66
CA ALA A 371 -40.08 -8.35 15.45
C ALA A 371 -41.45 -7.68 15.23
N LEU A 372 -42.26 -7.61 16.29
CA LEU A 372 -43.56 -6.93 16.26
C LEU A 372 -43.42 -5.44 15.97
N ARG A 373 -42.36 -4.79 16.46
CA ARG A 373 -42.07 -3.40 16.12
C ARG A 373 -41.77 -3.25 14.63
N MET A 374 -40.92 -4.10 14.05
CA MET A 374 -40.56 -4.01 12.64
C MET A 374 -41.76 -4.22 11.71
N ILE A 375 -42.69 -5.12 12.07
CA ILE A 375 -43.94 -5.30 11.32
C ILE A 375 -44.74 -4.00 11.23
N ARG A 376 -44.78 -3.17 12.29
CA ARG A 376 -45.45 -1.86 12.27
C ARG A 376 -44.77 -0.82 11.38
N HIS A 377 -43.48 -0.99 11.11
CA HIS A 377 -42.73 -0.12 10.20
C HIS A 377 -42.89 -0.52 8.72
N GLN A 378 -43.53 -1.67 8.45
CA GLN A 378 -43.87 -2.10 7.10
C GLN A 378 -45.29 -1.62 6.75
N PRO A 379 -45.49 -0.85 5.67
CA PRO A 379 -46.81 -0.42 5.25
C PRO A 379 -47.65 -1.61 4.74
N THR A 380 -48.97 -1.49 4.84
CA THR A 380 -49.92 -2.44 4.26
C THR A 380 -49.83 -2.40 2.73
N ALA A 381 -49.67 -3.56 2.08
CA ALA A 381 -49.45 -3.64 0.63
C ALA A 381 -50.67 -3.11 -0.16
N ALA A 382 -50.42 -2.33 -1.22
CA ALA A 382 -51.43 -1.96 -2.20
C ALA A 382 -51.32 -2.85 -3.44
N GLY A 383 -52.39 -3.58 -3.78
CA GLY A 383 -52.54 -4.32 -5.05
C GLY A 383 -52.15 -5.81 -5.01
N ALA A 384 -52.60 -6.54 -6.03
CA ALA A 384 -52.59 -8.00 -6.14
C ALA A 384 -51.21 -8.68 -6.19
N TRP A 385 -50.11 -7.92 -6.26
CA TRP A 385 -48.74 -8.43 -6.45
C TRP A 385 -47.77 -8.15 -5.26
N GLY A 386 -48.26 -7.73 -4.09
CA GLY A 386 -47.80 -8.19 -2.76
C GLY A 386 -46.38 -7.92 -2.21
N GLY A 387 -45.62 -6.88 -2.64
CA GLY A 387 -44.32 -6.52 -2.02
C GLY A 387 -44.37 -5.23 -1.18
N ALA A 388 -43.74 -5.20 -0.01
CA ALA A 388 -43.69 -4.00 0.86
C ALA A 388 -42.34 -3.86 1.59
N GLY A 389 -41.61 -2.77 1.34
CA GLY A 389 -40.37 -2.44 2.07
C GLY A 389 -40.66 -1.77 3.42
N PHE A 390 -39.63 -1.24 4.09
CA PHE A 390 -39.77 -0.67 5.44
C PHE A 390 -39.53 0.83 5.48
N ALA A 391 -40.33 1.52 6.30
CA ALA A 391 -40.26 2.96 6.52
C ALA A 391 -39.49 3.30 7.81
N TYR A 392 -38.92 4.51 7.87
CA TYR A 392 -38.13 4.94 9.04
C TYR A 392 -38.98 5.01 10.31
N ARG A 393 -40.22 5.47 10.12
CA ARG A 393 -41.32 5.48 11.08
C ARG A 393 -42.57 4.90 10.40
N PRO A 394 -43.52 4.32 11.14
CA PRO A 394 -44.78 3.85 10.57
C PRO A 394 -45.45 4.95 9.71
N GLY A 395 -45.85 4.58 8.49
CA GLY A 395 -46.48 5.50 7.52
C GLY A 395 -45.53 6.43 6.75
N GLY A 396 -44.22 6.37 6.98
CA GLY A 396 -43.22 7.18 6.24
C GLY A 396 -42.76 6.57 4.91
N PRO A 397 -41.84 7.24 4.19
CA PRO A 397 -41.30 6.75 2.94
C PRO A 397 -40.42 5.50 3.13
N VAL A 398 -40.54 4.57 2.18
CA VAL A 398 -39.78 3.32 2.13
C VAL A 398 -38.49 3.53 1.35
N THR A 399 -37.38 3.00 1.85
CA THR A 399 -36.07 3.05 1.16
C THR A 399 -35.35 1.71 1.24
N GLY A 400 -34.34 1.49 0.40
CA GLY A 400 -33.52 0.28 0.42
C GLY A 400 -32.82 0.04 1.74
N SER A 401 -32.13 1.03 2.30
CA SER A 401 -31.41 0.91 3.57
C SER A 401 -32.33 0.53 4.72
N ARG A 402 -33.48 1.19 4.83
CA ARG A 402 -34.52 0.89 5.84
C ARG A 402 -35.12 -0.50 5.64
N SER A 403 -35.33 -0.89 4.39
CA SER A 403 -35.86 -2.22 4.06
C SER A 403 -34.87 -3.33 4.41
N CYS A 404 -33.58 -3.12 4.14
CA CYS A 404 -32.53 -4.05 4.56
C CYS A 404 -32.43 -4.14 6.09
N ALA A 405 -32.53 -3.01 6.79
CA ALA A 405 -32.52 -2.95 8.23
C ALA A 405 -33.71 -3.74 8.86
N GLY A 406 -34.93 -3.48 8.38
CA GLY A 406 -36.14 -4.18 8.84
C GLY A 406 -36.09 -5.68 8.57
N LEU A 407 -35.71 -6.09 7.35
CA LEU A 407 -35.52 -7.50 6.99
C LEU A 407 -34.45 -8.18 7.84
N GLY A 408 -33.31 -7.53 8.07
CA GLY A 408 -32.22 -8.06 8.88
C GLY A 408 -32.65 -8.31 10.33
N ILE A 409 -33.41 -7.38 10.92
CA ILE A 409 -33.95 -7.55 12.27
C ILE A 409 -34.94 -8.72 12.31
N LEU A 410 -35.89 -8.78 11.36
CA LEU A 410 -36.87 -9.88 11.32
C LEU A 410 -36.20 -11.24 11.12
N ALA A 411 -35.17 -11.33 10.28
CA ALA A 411 -34.42 -12.57 10.06
C ALA A 411 -33.70 -13.04 11.35
N ILE A 412 -33.09 -12.10 12.08
CA ILE A 412 -32.46 -12.37 13.39
C ILE A 412 -33.52 -12.84 14.39
N CYS A 413 -34.62 -12.09 14.54
CA CYS A 413 -35.68 -12.47 15.47
C CYS A 413 -36.30 -13.83 15.14
N ALA A 414 -36.52 -14.14 13.87
CA ALA A 414 -37.03 -15.44 13.45
C ALA A 414 -36.06 -16.57 13.83
N THR A 415 -34.75 -16.34 13.69
CA THR A 415 -33.72 -17.30 14.09
C THR A 415 -33.71 -17.52 15.60
N GLU A 416 -33.70 -16.45 16.39
CA GLU A 416 -33.57 -16.53 17.85
C GLU A 416 -34.86 -16.99 18.57
N LEU A 417 -36.03 -16.79 17.96
CA LEU A 417 -37.31 -17.30 18.49
C LEU A 417 -37.56 -18.77 18.13
N GLY A 418 -36.88 -19.29 17.10
CA GLY A 418 -37.00 -20.67 16.67
C GLY A 418 -38.35 -21.02 16.02
N GLU A 419 -38.53 -22.31 15.72
CA GLU A 419 -39.68 -22.81 14.96
C GLU A 419 -41.01 -22.75 15.73
N ASP A 420 -40.97 -22.81 17.05
CA ASP A 420 -42.14 -22.75 17.93
C ASP A 420 -42.37 -21.33 18.51
N GLY A 421 -41.67 -20.33 17.96
CA GLY A 421 -41.72 -18.95 18.44
C GLY A 421 -43.05 -18.24 18.21
N ASP A 422 -43.47 -17.44 19.20
CA ASP A 422 -44.63 -16.55 19.12
C ASP A 422 -44.58 -15.65 17.86
N ASN A 423 -45.73 -15.49 17.19
CA ASN A 423 -45.91 -14.65 16.00
C ASN A 423 -45.10 -15.07 14.75
N ARG A 424 -44.67 -16.35 14.67
CA ARG A 424 -43.90 -16.88 13.52
C ARG A 424 -44.54 -16.57 12.17
N ARG A 425 -45.86 -16.72 12.05
CA ARG A 425 -46.58 -16.52 10.78
C ARG A 425 -46.53 -15.06 10.34
N GLU A 426 -46.74 -14.13 11.27
CA GLU A 426 -46.70 -12.69 11.02
C GLU A 426 -45.28 -12.24 10.64
N ILE A 427 -44.27 -12.75 11.33
CA ILE A 427 -42.85 -12.48 11.04
C ILE A 427 -42.48 -12.98 9.64
N GLN A 428 -42.79 -14.25 9.34
CA GLN A 428 -42.48 -14.87 8.06
C GLN A 428 -43.19 -14.14 6.90
N SER A 429 -44.47 -13.80 7.08
CA SER A 429 -45.23 -13.03 6.10
C SER A 429 -44.62 -11.65 5.85
N SER A 430 -44.10 -10.98 6.90
CA SER A 430 -43.41 -9.69 6.76
C SER A 430 -42.07 -9.82 6.03
N ILE A 431 -41.30 -10.87 6.32
CA ILE A 431 -40.06 -11.20 5.60
C ILE A 431 -40.33 -11.40 4.11
N GLU A 432 -41.33 -12.20 3.74
CA GLU A 432 -41.67 -12.48 2.34
C GLU A 432 -42.04 -11.21 1.56
N ARG A 433 -42.87 -10.33 2.15
CA ARG A 433 -43.20 -9.03 1.54
C ARG A 433 -41.98 -8.13 1.38
N GLY A 434 -41.09 -8.12 2.36
CA GLY A 434 -39.86 -7.33 2.31
C GLY A 434 -38.89 -7.86 1.27
N LYS A 435 -38.72 -9.19 1.17
CA LYS A 435 -37.93 -9.85 0.12
C LYS A 435 -38.44 -9.49 -1.26
N ALA A 436 -39.75 -9.61 -1.50
CA ALA A 436 -40.37 -9.25 -2.77
C ALA A 436 -40.17 -7.77 -3.14
N TRP A 437 -40.14 -6.87 -2.14
CA TRP A 437 -39.81 -5.47 -2.38
C TRP A 437 -38.34 -5.28 -2.74
N LEU A 438 -37.42 -5.89 -2.00
CA LEU A 438 -35.97 -5.77 -2.24
C LEU A 438 -35.59 -6.36 -3.60
N ASP A 439 -36.18 -7.49 -3.97
CA ASP A 439 -36.00 -8.17 -5.26
C ASP A 439 -36.31 -7.26 -6.45
N ARG A 440 -37.43 -6.51 -6.38
CA ARG A 440 -37.87 -5.59 -7.44
C ARG A 440 -37.13 -4.26 -7.48
N ASN A 441 -36.53 -3.84 -6.38
CA ASN A 441 -35.99 -2.49 -6.23
C ASN A 441 -34.46 -2.50 -6.07
N PHE A 442 -33.79 -3.65 -6.10
CA PHE A 442 -32.35 -3.73 -5.92
C PHE A 442 -31.59 -2.81 -6.87
N SER A 443 -30.57 -2.13 -6.34
CA SER A 443 -29.62 -1.35 -7.14
C SER A 443 -28.20 -1.55 -6.61
N PRO A 444 -27.21 -1.83 -7.47
CA PRO A 444 -25.82 -2.00 -7.02
C PRO A 444 -25.11 -0.68 -6.73
N SER A 445 -25.72 0.48 -7.03
CA SER A 445 -25.03 1.78 -7.02
C SER A 445 -25.83 2.94 -6.39
N ALA A 446 -27.03 2.69 -5.91
CA ALA A 446 -27.89 3.71 -5.30
C ALA A 446 -28.77 3.10 -4.21
N ASN A 447 -29.20 3.91 -3.23
CA ASN A 447 -30.20 3.52 -2.24
C ASN A 447 -31.63 3.71 -2.82
N PRO A 448 -32.37 2.66 -3.17
CA PRO A 448 -33.70 2.77 -3.78
C PRO A 448 -34.69 3.50 -2.87
N GLY A 449 -35.62 4.27 -3.44
CA GLY A 449 -36.64 5.02 -2.69
C GLY A 449 -36.14 6.30 -1.99
N SER A 450 -34.87 6.67 -2.17
CA SER A 450 -34.25 7.85 -1.55
C SER A 450 -34.05 8.99 -2.57
N GLU A 451 -35.13 9.45 -3.21
CA GLU A 451 -35.14 10.46 -4.28
C GLU A 451 -34.03 11.52 -4.12
N GLY A 452 -33.01 11.47 -4.98
CA GLY A 452 -31.97 12.51 -5.00
C GLY A 452 -30.76 12.28 -4.08
N ASP A 453 -30.85 11.45 -3.04
CA ASP A 453 -29.86 11.38 -1.95
C ASP A 453 -28.95 10.13 -2.04
N ALA A 454 -27.65 10.36 -2.24
CA ALA A 454 -26.64 9.31 -2.31
C ALA A 454 -25.95 9.01 -0.96
N THR A 455 -26.28 9.75 0.10
CA THR A 455 -25.63 9.71 1.42
C THR A 455 -25.54 8.29 2.00
N TRP A 456 -26.58 7.47 1.80
CA TRP A 456 -26.74 6.18 2.46
C TRP A 456 -26.39 4.97 1.58
N THR A 457 -25.72 5.18 0.45
CA THR A 457 -25.47 4.11 -0.54
C THR A 457 -24.62 2.97 0.03
N TYR A 458 -23.50 3.26 0.70
CA TYR A 458 -22.62 2.21 1.25
C TYR A 458 -23.29 1.48 2.42
N TYR A 459 -23.99 2.21 3.28
CA TYR A 459 -24.80 1.63 4.35
C TYR A 459 -25.90 0.70 3.80
N TYR A 460 -26.58 1.12 2.73
CA TYR A 460 -27.57 0.30 2.04
C TYR A 460 -26.94 -0.99 1.48
N LEU A 461 -25.83 -0.89 0.75
CA LEU A 461 -25.18 -2.05 0.16
C LEU A 461 -24.71 -3.04 1.23
N TYR A 462 -24.11 -2.56 2.32
CA TYR A 462 -23.82 -3.42 3.47
C TYR A 462 -25.09 -4.09 4.02
N GLY A 463 -26.21 -3.35 4.11
CA GLY A 463 -27.51 -3.91 4.43
C GLY A 463 -27.97 -5.02 3.47
N VAL A 464 -27.72 -4.88 2.16
CA VAL A 464 -28.01 -5.92 1.15
C VAL A 464 -27.18 -7.17 1.44
N GLU A 465 -25.86 -7.03 1.66
CA GLU A 465 -25.00 -8.17 2.02
C GLU A 465 -25.54 -8.91 3.22
N ARG A 466 -25.90 -8.17 4.28
CA ARG A 466 -26.42 -8.74 5.52
C ARG A 466 -27.70 -9.53 5.31
N VAL A 467 -28.69 -8.94 4.64
CA VAL A 467 -29.98 -9.58 4.41
C VAL A 467 -29.84 -10.79 3.50
N CYS A 468 -29.06 -10.67 2.43
CA CYS A 468 -28.85 -11.79 1.51
C CYS A 468 -28.08 -12.93 2.18
N ALA A 469 -27.16 -12.63 3.10
CA ALA A 469 -26.49 -13.65 3.89
C ALA A 469 -27.42 -14.31 4.92
N LEU A 470 -28.21 -13.53 5.67
CA LEU A 470 -29.13 -14.03 6.70
C LEU A 470 -30.30 -14.84 6.14
N LEU A 471 -30.80 -14.46 4.97
CA LEU A 471 -31.95 -15.10 4.32
C LEU A 471 -31.54 -16.02 3.16
N GLU A 472 -30.23 -16.30 3.02
CA GLU A 472 -29.64 -17.17 2.01
C GLU A 472 -30.07 -16.84 0.57
N ILE A 473 -30.16 -15.55 0.26
CA ILE A 473 -30.57 -15.06 -1.05
C ILE A 473 -29.35 -15.02 -1.99
N ALA A 474 -29.32 -15.91 -2.98
CA ALA A 474 -28.24 -15.96 -3.96
C ALA A 474 -28.32 -14.84 -5.01
N ARG A 475 -29.54 -14.44 -5.40
CA ARG A 475 -29.82 -13.42 -6.42
C ARG A 475 -31.01 -12.56 -6.02
N LEU A 476 -30.99 -11.30 -6.43
CA LEU A 476 -32.12 -10.37 -6.32
C LEU A 476 -32.59 -10.06 -7.74
N GLY A 477 -33.77 -10.54 -8.11
CA GLY A 477 -34.21 -10.63 -9.49
C GLY A 477 -33.22 -11.46 -10.32
N ALA A 478 -32.81 -10.94 -11.47
CA ALA A 478 -31.74 -11.53 -12.27
C ALA A 478 -30.32 -11.14 -11.82
N SER A 479 -30.20 -10.19 -10.88
CA SER A 479 -28.91 -9.65 -10.48
C SER A 479 -28.16 -10.57 -9.51
N ASP A 480 -26.89 -10.81 -9.81
CA ASP A 480 -25.93 -11.29 -8.82
C ASP A 480 -25.51 -10.10 -7.96
N TRP A 481 -26.26 -9.90 -6.88
CA TRP A 481 -26.13 -8.73 -6.01
C TRP A 481 -24.70 -8.50 -5.52
N TYR A 482 -23.94 -9.58 -5.29
CA TYR A 482 -22.55 -9.47 -4.83
C TYR A 482 -21.64 -9.08 -5.97
N ARG A 483 -21.69 -9.77 -7.11
CA ARG A 483 -20.83 -9.46 -8.25
C ARG A 483 -21.03 -8.03 -8.75
N GLU A 484 -22.29 -7.59 -8.86
CA GLU A 484 -22.62 -6.24 -9.30
C GLU A 484 -22.22 -5.18 -8.27
N GLY A 485 -22.54 -5.40 -6.98
CA GLY A 485 -22.14 -4.48 -5.91
C GLY A 485 -20.62 -4.39 -5.76
N ALA A 486 -19.88 -5.50 -5.92
CA ALA A 486 -18.43 -5.51 -5.83
C ALA A 486 -17.78 -4.73 -6.98
N ARG A 487 -18.31 -4.87 -8.22
CA ARG A 487 -17.86 -4.06 -9.37
C ARG A 487 -18.08 -2.57 -9.13
N PHE A 488 -19.24 -2.20 -8.60
CA PHE A 488 -19.49 -0.82 -8.20
C PHE A 488 -18.49 -0.34 -7.14
N MET A 489 -18.28 -1.11 -6.07
CA MET A 489 -17.38 -0.72 -4.97
C MET A 489 -15.94 -0.55 -5.45
N VAL A 490 -15.40 -1.51 -6.22
CA VAL A 490 -14.05 -1.40 -6.78
C VAL A 490 -13.93 -0.16 -7.67
N GLY A 491 -14.94 0.13 -8.50
CA GLY A 491 -14.94 1.33 -9.35
C GLY A 491 -15.15 2.66 -8.60
N ALA A 492 -15.78 2.62 -7.42
CA ALA A 492 -16.10 3.81 -6.64
C ALA A 492 -14.99 4.22 -5.65
N GLN A 493 -14.01 3.35 -5.38
CA GLN A 493 -12.93 3.59 -4.44
C GLN A 493 -12.06 4.78 -4.87
N LYS A 494 -11.69 5.64 -3.90
CA LYS A 494 -10.81 6.79 -4.15
C LYS A 494 -9.34 6.36 -4.15
N LYS A 495 -8.46 7.23 -4.67
CA LYS A 495 -7.01 6.99 -4.75
C LYS A 495 -6.36 6.74 -3.39
N ASP A 496 -6.86 7.40 -2.34
CA ASP A 496 -6.41 7.24 -0.95
C ASP A 496 -7.05 6.03 -0.24
N GLY A 497 -7.68 5.11 -0.99
CA GLY A 497 -8.23 3.85 -0.47
C GLY A 497 -9.61 3.97 0.16
N LYS A 498 -10.11 5.17 0.43
CA LYS A 498 -11.42 5.36 1.07
C LYS A 498 -12.59 5.22 0.10
N TRP A 499 -13.74 4.92 0.67
CA TRP A 499 -15.04 5.15 0.05
C TRP A 499 -15.74 6.32 0.72
N THR A 500 -16.49 7.09 -0.07
CA THR A 500 -17.25 8.22 0.45
C THR A 500 -18.40 8.55 -0.49
N ALA A 501 -19.60 8.66 0.08
CA ALA A 501 -20.76 9.23 -0.58
C ALA A 501 -20.72 10.76 -0.43
N ALA A 502 -21.31 11.49 -1.37
CA ALA A 502 -21.31 12.95 -1.33
C ALA A 502 -21.98 13.46 -0.04
N GLY A 503 -21.22 14.20 0.77
CA GLY A 503 -21.70 14.80 2.02
C GLY A 503 -21.76 13.86 3.23
N TYR A 504 -21.20 12.65 3.16
CA TYR A 504 -21.20 11.68 4.25
C TYR A 504 -19.81 11.25 4.72
N ASN A 505 -19.79 10.40 5.76
CA ASN A 505 -18.65 9.91 6.52
C ASN A 505 -17.71 9.01 5.72
N PRO A 506 -16.47 9.44 5.41
CA PRO A 506 -15.53 8.58 4.70
C PRO A 506 -15.04 7.37 5.51
N GLN A 507 -14.95 7.46 6.85
CA GLN A 507 -14.53 6.35 7.71
C GLN A 507 -15.62 5.27 7.80
N ALA A 508 -16.89 5.62 8.06
CA ALA A 508 -17.98 4.64 8.08
C ALA A 508 -18.30 4.10 6.69
N ASP A 509 -18.29 4.92 5.64
CA ASP A 509 -18.49 4.43 4.27
C ASP A 509 -17.43 3.41 3.88
N THR A 510 -16.17 3.66 4.28
CA THR A 510 -15.09 2.69 4.11
C THR A 510 -15.34 1.42 4.92
N CYS A 511 -15.80 1.53 6.17
CA CYS A 511 -16.18 0.35 6.97
C CYS A 511 -17.29 -0.47 6.28
N PHE A 512 -18.33 0.17 5.77
CA PHE A 512 -19.44 -0.51 5.09
C PHE A 512 -19.01 -1.15 3.78
N ALA A 513 -18.15 -0.49 3.00
CA ALA A 513 -17.58 -1.05 1.79
C ALA A 513 -16.74 -2.30 2.10
N LEU A 514 -15.86 -2.23 3.10
CA LEU A 514 -15.06 -3.38 3.55
C LEU A 514 -15.94 -4.56 3.99
N LEU A 515 -16.95 -4.31 4.80
CA LEU A 515 -17.86 -5.34 5.30
C LEU A 515 -18.69 -5.99 4.17
N PHE A 516 -19.04 -5.24 3.13
CA PHE A 516 -19.70 -5.78 1.95
C PHE A 516 -18.76 -6.65 1.12
N LEU A 517 -17.57 -6.13 0.77
CA LEU A 517 -16.61 -6.82 -0.08
C LEU A 517 -16.14 -8.14 0.56
N THR A 518 -15.97 -8.15 1.87
CA THR A 518 -15.55 -9.33 2.66
C THR A 518 -16.69 -10.29 2.99
N ARG A 519 -17.94 -9.94 2.67
CA ARG A 519 -19.14 -10.74 2.98
C ARG A 519 -19.23 -11.10 4.48
N ALA A 520 -19.06 -10.08 5.32
CA ALA A 520 -18.77 -10.24 6.75
C ALA A 520 -19.86 -10.97 7.57
N THR A 521 -21.08 -11.15 7.03
CA THR A 521 -22.21 -11.75 7.75
C THR A 521 -22.17 -13.29 7.79
N ARG A 522 -21.49 -13.95 6.84
CA ARG A 522 -21.37 -15.43 6.83
C ARG A 522 -20.44 -15.94 7.96
N PRO A 523 -20.68 -17.15 8.52
CA PRO A 523 -19.76 -17.76 9.48
C PRO A 523 -18.38 -17.93 8.84
N THR A 524 -17.36 -17.33 9.44
CA THR A 524 -15.97 -17.50 9.04
C THR A 524 -15.44 -18.83 9.57
N THR A 525 -16.08 -19.94 9.19
CA THR A 525 -15.52 -21.29 9.36
C THR A 525 -14.82 -21.65 8.06
N GLY A 526 -13.51 -21.44 8.03
CA GLY A 526 -12.64 -21.77 6.89
C GLY A 526 -12.09 -20.54 6.19
N THR A 527 -10.76 -20.42 6.21
CA THR A 527 -9.95 -19.38 5.56
C THR A 527 -10.34 -17.96 5.90
N ALA A 528 -9.81 -17.48 7.04
CA ALA A 528 -9.46 -16.07 7.11
C ALA A 528 -8.68 -15.74 5.83
N ALA A 529 -9.15 -14.76 5.06
CA ALA A 529 -8.29 -14.08 4.11
C ALA A 529 -7.14 -13.53 4.96
N THR A 530 -6.07 -14.30 5.03
CA THR A 530 -4.78 -13.82 5.51
C THR A 530 -4.51 -12.62 4.63
N ARG A 531 -4.33 -11.45 5.24
CA ARG A 531 -3.68 -10.31 4.59
C ARG A 531 -2.55 -10.95 3.78
N ARG A 532 -2.56 -10.82 2.44
CA ARG A 532 -1.41 -11.22 1.63
C ARG A 532 -0.31 -10.21 1.97
N GLY A 533 0.26 -10.33 3.18
CA GLY A 533 1.64 -9.94 3.38
C GLY A 533 2.44 -10.61 2.28
N GLY A 534 3.46 -9.93 1.78
CA GLY A 534 4.20 -10.41 0.62
C GLY A 534 4.50 -11.91 0.75
N ILE A 535 4.33 -12.66 -0.33
CA ILE A 535 4.85 -14.02 -0.38
C ILE A 535 6.21 -13.88 -1.03
N TRP A 536 7.24 -14.22 -0.28
CA TRP A 536 8.62 -14.18 -0.76
C TRP A 536 9.17 -15.60 -0.86
N GLY A 537 10.02 -15.81 -1.86
CA GLY A 537 10.73 -17.07 -2.04
C GLY A 537 9.96 -18.11 -2.84
N GLY A 538 10.61 -19.25 -3.06
CA GLY A 538 10.17 -20.26 -4.02
C GLY A 538 10.77 -21.62 -3.68
N VAL A 539 10.59 -22.59 -4.57
CA VAL A 539 11.26 -23.89 -4.49
C VAL A 539 12.17 -23.98 -5.71
N ASP A 540 13.45 -24.17 -5.47
CA ASP A 540 14.46 -24.41 -6.48
C ASP A 540 15.25 -25.69 -6.10
N PRO A 541 15.16 -26.77 -6.88
CA PRO A 541 15.85 -28.02 -6.57
C PRO A 541 17.36 -27.96 -6.79
N SER A 542 17.89 -26.93 -7.46
CA SER A 542 19.31 -26.78 -7.74
C SER A 542 20.12 -26.12 -6.62
N VAL A 543 19.44 -25.51 -5.64
CA VAL A 543 20.07 -24.84 -4.50
C VAL A 543 19.97 -25.66 -3.23
N ASP A 544 20.94 -25.52 -2.34
CA ASP A 544 21.03 -26.34 -1.12
C ASP A 544 19.79 -26.24 -0.24
N VAL A 545 19.33 -25.03 0.04
CA VAL A 545 18.10 -24.77 0.81
C VAL A 545 17.27 -23.70 0.13
N SER A 546 16.00 -24.01 -0.13
CA SER A 546 15.00 -23.05 -0.60
C SER A 546 14.21 -22.50 0.57
N LEU A 547 13.99 -21.18 0.60
CA LEU A 547 13.20 -20.49 1.62
C LEU A 547 11.88 -19.96 1.06
N ARG A 548 10.88 -19.90 1.95
CA ARG A 548 9.68 -19.10 1.75
C ARG A 548 9.38 -18.26 2.98
N ALA A 549 8.79 -17.09 2.75
CA ALA A 549 8.26 -16.25 3.81
C ALA A 549 6.90 -15.69 3.42
N ALA A 550 6.03 -15.46 4.41
CA ALA A 550 4.71 -14.89 4.22
C ALA A 550 4.32 -14.04 5.43
N GLY A 551 3.66 -12.90 5.17
CA GLY A 551 3.21 -11.98 6.20
C GLY A 551 3.92 -10.63 6.13
N ASP A 552 4.00 -9.93 7.25
CA ASP A 552 4.70 -8.66 7.35
C ASP A 552 5.60 -8.69 8.59
N THR A 553 5.14 -8.25 9.76
CA THR A 553 5.83 -8.49 11.04
C THR A 553 4.81 -8.78 12.15
N PRO A 554 4.92 -9.89 12.90
CA PRO A 554 5.91 -10.94 12.76
C PRO A 554 5.74 -11.73 11.45
N LEU A 555 6.84 -11.86 10.71
CA LEU A 555 6.96 -12.58 9.45
C LEU A 555 7.03 -14.08 9.73
N ALA A 556 6.21 -14.89 9.04
CA ALA A 556 6.42 -16.33 9.04
C ALA A 556 7.46 -16.68 7.97
N VAL A 557 8.53 -17.38 8.36
CA VAL A 557 9.56 -17.88 7.44
C VAL A 557 9.73 -19.38 7.63
N TRP A 558 9.96 -20.13 6.56
CA TRP A 558 10.21 -21.57 6.67
C TRP A 558 11.12 -22.10 5.56
N VAL A 559 11.79 -23.22 5.87
CA VAL A 559 12.51 -24.02 4.87
C VAL A 559 11.47 -24.72 3.98
N ALA A 560 11.48 -24.38 2.68
CA ALA A 560 10.53 -24.89 1.71
C ALA A 560 10.98 -26.21 1.09
N SER A 561 12.28 -26.39 0.85
CA SER A 561 12.87 -27.64 0.38
C SER A 561 14.39 -27.64 0.57
N ILE A 562 14.99 -28.83 0.51
CA ILE A 562 16.44 -29.04 0.34
C ILE A 562 16.67 -29.50 -1.11
N GLY A 563 17.68 -28.96 -1.78
CA GLY A 563 18.01 -29.28 -3.17
C GLY A 563 18.39 -30.74 -3.38
N THR A 564 18.24 -31.22 -4.62
CA THR A 564 18.50 -32.62 -4.97
C THR A 564 19.97 -33.00 -4.78
N ASP A 565 20.89 -32.12 -5.20
CA ASP A 565 22.34 -32.35 -5.04
C ASP A 565 22.77 -32.27 -3.56
N ALA A 566 22.17 -31.36 -2.79
CA ALA A 566 22.39 -31.30 -1.34
C ALA A 566 21.91 -32.58 -0.64
N LEU A 567 20.73 -33.09 -0.99
CA LEU A 567 20.22 -34.36 -0.47
C LEU A 567 21.15 -35.54 -0.84
N ALA A 568 21.73 -35.55 -2.04
CA ALA A 568 22.69 -36.57 -2.46
C ALA A 568 24.04 -36.47 -1.71
N ARG A 569 24.47 -35.26 -1.35
CA ARG A 569 25.70 -35.05 -0.55
C ARG A 569 25.54 -35.50 0.90
N VAL A 570 24.38 -35.28 1.51
CA VAL A 570 24.14 -35.65 2.92
C VAL A 570 23.57 -37.08 3.07
N GLY A 571 22.83 -37.57 2.09
CA GLY A 571 22.29 -38.93 2.04
C GLY A 571 23.05 -39.80 1.04
N ARG A 572 23.89 -40.74 1.51
CA ARG A 572 24.53 -41.73 0.61
C ARG A 572 23.45 -42.54 -0.11
N GLY A 573 23.48 -42.46 -1.44
CA GLY A 573 22.49 -42.97 -2.37
C GLY A 573 21.96 -44.37 -2.09
N ASP A 574 20.64 -44.44 -1.95
CA ASP A 574 19.75 -45.36 -2.67
C ASP A 574 18.32 -44.87 -2.38
N GLU A 575 17.49 -44.76 -3.41
CA GLU A 575 16.15 -44.21 -3.33
C GLU A 575 15.35 -44.81 -2.15
N GLY A 576 15.03 -43.95 -1.18
CA GLY A 576 13.98 -44.20 -0.20
C GLY A 576 14.36 -44.79 1.16
N LYS A 577 15.64 -45.04 1.50
CA LYS A 577 15.98 -45.66 2.82
C LYS A 577 16.90 -44.88 3.77
N ARG A 578 17.53 -43.77 3.37
CA ARG A 578 18.45 -43.00 4.22
C ARG A 578 18.40 -41.49 3.93
N ALA A 579 17.25 -40.87 4.20
CA ALA A 579 17.15 -39.40 4.17
C ALA A 579 17.91 -38.78 5.36
N PRO A 580 18.55 -37.61 5.19
CA PRO A 580 19.32 -36.97 6.26
C PRO A 580 18.42 -36.55 7.42
N HIS A 581 19.00 -36.45 8.61
CA HIS A 581 18.31 -35.99 9.82
C HIS A 581 18.60 -34.50 10.02
N VAL A 582 17.59 -33.66 10.25
CA VAL A 582 17.79 -32.24 10.58
C VAL A 582 17.86 -32.11 12.09
N GLU A 583 19.00 -31.66 12.63
CA GLU A 583 19.18 -31.44 14.06
C GLU A 583 18.76 -30.02 14.46
N ARG A 584 18.97 -29.04 13.58
CA ARG A 584 18.74 -27.63 13.88
C ARG A 584 18.56 -26.80 12.62
N VAL A 585 17.71 -25.78 12.69
CA VAL A 585 17.55 -24.76 11.64
C VAL A 585 17.76 -23.38 12.26
N GLU A 586 18.66 -22.60 11.70
CA GLU A 586 18.92 -21.22 12.09
C GLU A 586 18.49 -20.28 10.98
N PHE A 587 17.51 -19.42 11.24
CA PHE A 587 17.20 -18.30 10.36
C PHE A 587 18.12 -17.15 10.70
N VAL A 588 18.76 -16.58 9.68
CA VAL A 588 19.84 -15.61 9.85
C VAL A 588 19.60 -14.36 8.99
N THR A 589 20.24 -13.25 9.34
CA THR A 589 20.41 -12.11 8.44
C THR A 589 21.91 -11.92 8.13
N PRO A 590 22.34 -12.19 6.88
CA PRO A 590 23.75 -12.05 6.52
C PRO A 590 24.16 -10.58 6.47
N ASP A 591 25.45 -10.31 6.67
CA ASP A 591 26.05 -8.97 6.57
C ASP A 591 25.43 -7.88 7.46
N SER A 592 24.93 -8.28 8.63
CA SER A 592 24.50 -7.35 9.67
C SER A 592 25.65 -6.46 10.13
N VAL A 593 25.38 -5.16 10.19
CA VAL A 593 26.31 -4.15 10.70
C VAL A 593 26.44 -4.32 12.22
N ILE A 594 27.65 -4.63 12.67
CA ILE A 594 28.01 -4.69 14.10
C ILE A 594 28.69 -3.39 14.51
N LEU A 595 29.65 -2.95 13.69
CA LEU A 595 30.30 -1.65 13.80
C LEU A 595 30.15 -0.95 12.44
N PRO A 596 29.39 0.15 12.33
CA PRO A 596 29.17 0.82 11.05
C PRO A 596 30.44 1.52 10.58
N ASP A 597 30.72 1.36 9.30
CA ASP A 597 31.74 2.11 8.57
C ASP A 597 31.10 3.27 7.78
N ALA A 598 31.87 4.05 7.04
CA ALA A 598 31.40 5.25 6.35
C ALA A 598 30.37 4.96 5.23
N ARG A 599 30.19 3.69 4.81
CA ARG A 599 29.10 3.26 3.92
C ARG A 599 27.76 3.19 4.64
N ASP A 600 27.75 3.02 5.96
CA ASP A 600 26.55 2.84 6.77
C ASP A 600 26.06 4.16 7.42
N GLY A 601 26.70 5.30 7.12
CA GLY A 601 26.30 6.63 7.61
C GLY A 601 27.47 7.46 8.11
N LYS A 602 27.23 8.30 9.12
CA LYS A 602 28.23 9.16 9.80
C LYS A 602 28.70 8.48 11.10
N PRO A 603 29.51 7.41 11.08
CA PRO A 603 29.93 6.74 12.31
C PRO A 603 30.79 7.69 13.15
N GLU A 604 30.40 7.97 14.38
CA GLU A 604 31.20 8.78 15.30
C GLU A 604 32.30 7.93 15.96
N TRP A 605 33.50 8.50 16.07
CA TRP A 605 34.66 7.93 16.73
C TRP A 605 35.26 8.93 17.72
N CYS A 606 35.92 8.42 18.75
CA CYS A 606 36.75 9.24 19.63
C CYS A 606 38.16 9.32 19.05
N THR A 607 38.71 10.51 18.90
CA THR A 607 40.03 10.74 18.29
C THR A 607 40.94 11.58 19.19
N SER A 608 42.23 11.30 19.13
CA SER A 608 43.28 12.07 19.79
C SER A 608 44.33 12.52 18.78
N GLU A 609 44.80 13.77 18.92
CA GLU A 609 45.95 14.30 18.15
C GLU A 609 47.29 13.99 18.81
N GLY A 610 47.28 13.72 20.11
CA GLY A 610 48.47 13.38 20.88
C GLY A 610 48.54 11.89 21.19
N LEU A 611 49.75 11.41 21.46
CA LEU A 611 49.99 10.03 21.88
C LEU A 611 49.10 9.70 23.11
N PRO A 612 48.20 8.71 23.01
CA PRO A 612 47.33 8.30 24.11
C PRO A 612 48.10 7.76 25.33
N ALA A 613 47.44 7.73 26.49
CA ALA A 613 47.92 6.99 27.65
C ALA A 613 47.79 5.46 27.42
N ASP A 614 48.60 4.68 28.14
CA ASP A 614 48.60 3.22 28.05
C ASP A 614 47.20 2.61 28.28
N GLY A 615 46.84 1.59 27.50
CA GLY A 615 45.56 0.91 27.60
C GLY A 615 44.38 1.63 26.93
N TRP A 616 44.64 2.65 26.12
CA TRP A 616 43.64 3.35 25.30
C TRP A 616 42.95 2.43 24.27
N GLU A 617 43.52 1.27 23.98
CA GLU A 617 42.94 0.26 23.10
C GLU A 617 42.01 -0.74 23.83
N LEU A 618 41.84 -0.59 25.16
CA LEU A 618 41.01 -1.45 26.00
C LEU A 618 39.61 -0.87 26.25
N PRO A 619 38.56 -1.72 26.41
CA PRO A 619 37.24 -1.27 26.83
C PRO A 619 37.28 -0.58 28.19
N GLY A 620 36.52 0.50 28.36
CA GLY A 620 36.36 1.17 29.65
C GLY A 620 37.42 2.22 30.01
N PHE A 621 38.36 2.50 29.11
CA PHE A 621 39.24 3.65 29.22
C PHE A 621 38.46 4.97 29.05
N ASP A 622 38.90 6.00 29.77
CA ASP A 622 38.23 7.30 29.81
C ASP A 622 38.69 8.18 28.63
N ASP A 623 37.85 8.26 27.60
CA ASP A 623 38.04 9.09 26.41
C ASP A 623 37.16 10.36 26.42
N SER A 624 36.69 10.79 27.59
CA SER A 624 35.78 11.93 27.71
C SER A 624 36.37 13.26 27.22
N GLU A 625 37.69 13.43 27.32
CA GLU A 625 38.44 14.61 26.84
C GLU A 625 38.89 14.49 25.36
N TRP A 626 38.62 13.36 24.69
CA TRP A 626 38.96 13.16 23.28
C TRP A 626 37.95 13.84 22.36
N ARG A 627 38.38 14.15 21.15
CA ARG A 627 37.49 14.72 20.14
C ARG A 627 36.52 13.69 19.60
N ARG A 628 35.39 14.17 19.08
CA ARG A 628 34.38 13.36 18.40
C ARG A 628 34.46 13.70 16.91
N ASP A 629 34.99 12.77 16.13
CA ASP A 629 35.19 12.90 14.69
C ASP A 629 34.37 11.84 13.94
N LEU A 630 34.12 12.09 12.64
CA LEU A 630 33.36 11.18 11.80
C LEU A 630 34.28 10.23 11.05
N GLY A 631 33.96 8.94 11.16
CA GLY A 631 34.72 7.84 10.58
C GLY A 631 34.76 7.87 9.05
N ALA A 632 35.81 7.21 8.59
CA ALA A 632 36.65 7.52 7.46
C ALA A 632 37.49 8.80 7.61
N PHE A 633 38.73 8.61 8.08
CA PHE A 633 39.72 9.65 8.35
C PHE A 633 40.73 9.69 7.22
N GLY A 634 40.96 10.87 6.62
CA GLY A 634 41.95 11.00 5.57
C GLY A 634 42.04 12.40 5.00
N CYS A 635 42.69 12.53 3.85
CA CYS A 635 42.82 13.79 3.13
C CYS A 635 41.68 14.01 2.12
N VAL A 636 41.46 15.27 1.73
CA VAL A 636 40.49 15.61 0.68
C VAL A 636 40.85 14.90 -0.64
N GLY A 637 39.84 14.37 -1.34
CA GLY A 637 39.98 13.94 -2.72
C GLY A 637 40.41 12.49 -2.95
N ASN A 638 40.55 11.67 -1.91
CA ASN A 638 40.88 10.25 -2.09
C ASN A 638 39.81 9.51 -2.94
N PRO A 639 40.19 8.94 -4.12
CA PRO A 639 39.24 8.34 -5.05
C PRO A 639 38.86 6.90 -4.69
N TYR A 640 39.29 6.37 -3.55
CA TYR A 640 39.05 4.98 -3.14
C TYR A 640 38.34 4.86 -1.78
N CYS A 641 38.32 5.93 -0.99
CA CYS A 641 37.64 5.98 0.29
C CYS A 641 37.01 7.34 0.55
N LEU A 642 35.75 7.31 0.98
CA LEU A 642 35.00 8.48 1.42
C LEU A 642 35.71 9.14 2.60
N THR A 643 36.15 10.39 2.50
CA THR A 643 36.76 11.09 3.64
C THR A 643 35.72 11.96 4.34
N ARG A 644 35.51 11.76 5.64
CA ARG A 644 34.53 12.54 6.44
C ARG A 644 35.20 13.45 7.47
N SER A 645 36.28 13.00 8.09
CA SER A 645 37.13 13.82 8.96
C SER A 645 38.53 13.93 8.38
N LEU A 646 39.07 15.14 8.41
CA LEU A 646 40.40 15.42 7.89
C LEU A 646 41.47 14.84 8.81
N TRP A 647 42.37 14.08 8.22
CA TRP A 647 43.63 13.64 8.79
C TRP A 647 44.70 14.02 7.77
N GLU A 648 45.30 15.20 7.91
CA GLU A 648 46.21 15.75 6.89
C GLU A 648 47.68 15.55 7.26
N GLU A 649 48.00 15.54 8.57
CA GLU A 649 49.36 15.40 9.08
C GLU A 649 49.35 14.63 10.42
N GLY A 650 50.48 14.02 10.79
CA GLY A 650 50.70 13.41 12.11
C GLY A 650 50.10 12.02 12.31
N GLY A 651 49.98 11.63 13.58
CA GLY A 651 49.42 10.33 14.01
C GLY A 651 47.90 10.38 14.16
N LEU A 652 47.25 9.27 13.81
CA LEU A 652 45.84 9.03 14.06
C LEU A 652 45.71 8.01 15.18
N TRP A 653 45.06 8.41 16.28
CA TRP A 653 44.57 7.49 17.31
C TRP A 653 43.06 7.65 17.39
N ALA A 654 42.35 6.65 16.86
CA ALA A 654 40.89 6.63 16.84
C ALA A 654 40.39 5.39 17.56
N ARG A 655 39.38 5.54 18.42
CA ARG A 655 38.73 4.43 19.10
C ARG A 655 37.22 4.53 19.01
N ARG A 656 36.56 3.39 19.05
CA ARG A 656 35.11 3.32 19.11
C ARG A 656 34.67 2.11 19.89
N GLU A 657 33.85 2.37 20.89
CA GLU A 657 33.22 1.33 21.69
C GLU A 657 31.81 1.00 21.21
N PHE A 658 31.43 -0.25 21.41
CA PHE A 658 30.12 -0.76 21.05
C PHE A 658 29.74 -1.92 21.98
N GLU A 659 28.43 -2.14 22.18
CA GLU A 659 27.91 -3.28 22.94
C GLU A 659 27.47 -4.41 22.01
N LEU A 660 27.70 -5.65 22.45
CA LEU A 660 27.43 -6.86 21.68
C LEU A 660 26.69 -7.91 22.51
N SER A 661 25.79 -8.67 21.86
CA SER A 661 25.28 -9.93 22.40
C SER A 661 25.67 -11.08 21.46
N LEU A 662 26.37 -12.08 21.99
CA LEU A 662 27.00 -13.17 21.26
C LEU A 662 26.03 -14.28 20.86
N ASP A 663 24.91 -14.44 21.60
CA ASP A 663 23.91 -15.50 21.36
C ASP A 663 23.23 -15.39 19.98
N GLU A 664 23.43 -14.27 19.29
CA GLU A 664 22.81 -13.98 18.00
C GLU A 664 23.82 -13.82 16.86
N LEU A 665 25.11 -14.17 16.99
CA LEU A 665 26.12 -13.82 15.97
C LEU A 665 26.96 -14.99 15.50
N THR A 666 27.25 -15.02 14.20
CA THR A 666 28.16 -15.99 13.57
C THR A 666 29.11 -15.30 12.59
N ALA A 667 30.37 -15.76 12.61
CA ALA A 667 31.46 -15.30 11.75
C ALA A 667 31.58 -13.75 11.65
N PRO A 668 31.81 -13.02 12.75
CA PRO A 668 32.06 -11.58 12.69
C PRO A 668 33.36 -11.30 11.93
N ARG A 669 33.32 -10.34 11.01
CA ARG A 669 34.41 -9.99 10.09
C ARG A 669 34.79 -8.53 10.23
N LEU A 670 36.09 -8.27 10.37
CA LEU A 670 36.65 -6.93 10.28
C LEU A 670 36.83 -6.55 8.82
N LEU A 671 36.26 -5.42 8.44
CA LEU A 671 36.41 -4.80 7.13
C LEU A 671 37.27 -3.55 7.26
N LEU A 672 38.23 -3.40 6.35
CA LEU A 672 39.13 -2.25 6.30
C LEU A 672 39.15 -1.68 4.88
N ASN A 673 39.06 -0.35 4.78
CA ASN A 673 39.52 0.40 3.61
C ASN A 673 40.67 1.30 4.06
N TYR A 674 41.90 0.95 3.71
CA TYR A 674 43.09 1.75 3.98
C TYR A 674 43.74 2.08 2.64
N SER A 675 43.44 3.26 2.11
CA SER A 675 43.77 3.63 0.73
C SER A 675 44.66 4.86 0.68
N ILE A 676 45.62 4.88 -0.23
CA ILE A 676 46.41 6.09 -0.53
C ILE A 676 45.97 6.73 -1.83
N ASN A 677 46.20 8.03 -1.95
CA ASN A 677 46.04 8.68 -3.24
C ASN A 677 47.07 8.11 -4.23
N PRO A 678 46.70 7.97 -5.52
CA PRO A 678 47.66 7.58 -6.54
C PRO A 678 48.76 8.65 -6.67
N PRO A 679 50.01 8.29 -7.03
CA PRO A 679 51.12 9.24 -7.17
C PRO A 679 50.85 10.40 -8.15
N GLU A 680 50.01 10.15 -9.17
CA GLU A 680 49.56 11.11 -10.16
C GLU A 680 48.35 11.97 -9.72
N PHE A 681 47.84 11.77 -8.50
CA PHE A 681 46.71 12.54 -7.98
C PHE A 681 47.17 13.92 -7.49
N ASP A 682 46.87 14.95 -8.28
CA ASP A 682 46.96 16.35 -7.85
C ASP A 682 45.54 16.87 -7.50
N PRO A 683 45.25 17.12 -6.21
CA PRO A 683 43.97 17.68 -5.78
C PRO A 683 43.71 19.08 -6.33
N ASP A 684 44.73 19.81 -6.80
CA ASP A 684 44.59 21.12 -7.45
C ASP A 684 44.32 21.02 -8.97
N GLU A 685 44.50 19.85 -9.61
CA GLU A 685 44.24 19.61 -11.05
C GLU A 685 42.93 18.85 -11.36
N ALA A 686 42.09 18.52 -10.37
CA ALA A 686 40.86 17.74 -10.63
C ALA A 686 39.99 18.39 -11.73
N PRO A 687 39.52 17.62 -12.72
CA PRO A 687 39.00 18.17 -13.96
C PRO A 687 37.70 18.95 -13.74
N GLY A 688 37.48 19.99 -14.55
CA GLY A 688 36.21 20.71 -14.57
C GLY A 688 35.02 19.85 -14.96
N LEU A 689 35.28 18.79 -15.72
CA LEU A 689 34.34 17.80 -16.22
C LEU A 689 34.86 16.40 -15.86
N LEU A 690 34.14 15.67 -15.01
CA LEU A 690 34.47 14.33 -14.56
C LEU A 690 33.53 13.31 -15.21
N CYS A 691 34.09 12.34 -15.94
CA CYS A 691 33.34 11.20 -16.47
C CYS A 691 33.04 10.20 -15.33
N LEU A 692 31.76 9.90 -15.11
CA LEU A 692 31.32 8.86 -14.18
C LEU A 692 31.00 7.55 -14.90
N TYR A 693 30.54 7.65 -16.15
CA TYR A 693 30.37 6.51 -17.07
C TYR A 693 30.25 6.98 -18.52
N ASP A 694 31.10 6.40 -19.37
CA ASP A 694 31.06 6.47 -20.82
C ASP A 694 31.88 5.26 -21.33
N GLU A 695 31.20 4.21 -21.81
CA GLU A 695 31.77 2.93 -22.24
C GLU A 695 32.58 2.09 -21.20
N ASP A 696 32.64 2.52 -19.95
CA ASP A 696 33.52 1.91 -18.94
C ASP A 696 32.84 0.79 -18.10
N ASP A 697 33.57 -0.32 -17.90
CA ASP A 697 33.11 -1.52 -17.19
C ASP A 697 32.99 -1.34 -15.66
N PHE A 698 33.70 -0.37 -15.07
CA PHE A 698 33.77 -0.21 -13.61
C PHE A 698 32.40 0.09 -13.01
N LEU A 699 31.65 1.02 -13.60
CA LEU A 699 30.34 1.38 -13.05
C LEU A 699 29.37 0.20 -13.14
N ILE A 700 29.39 -0.56 -14.24
CA ILE A 700 28.54 -1.75 -14.41
C ILE A 700 28.88 -2.80 -13.36
N ALA A 701 30.17 -3.09 -13.16
CA ALA A 701 30.63 -4.02 -12.14
C ALA A 701 30.30 -3.53 -10.71
N ALA A 702 30.29 -2.22 -10.49
CA ALA A 702 29.96 -1.62 -9.21
C ALA A 702 28.46 -1.72 -8.88
N LEU A 703 27.54 -1.78 -9.84
CA LEU A 703 26.08 -1.85 -9.63
C LEU A 703 25.63 -3.24 -9.15
N THR A 704 25.84 -3.53 -7.87
CA THR A 704 25.60 -4.85 -7.28
C THR A 704 24.21 -5.04 -6.69
N GLU A 705 23.48 -3.97 -6.34
CA GLU A 705 22.13 -4.08 -5.77
C GLU A 705 21.08 -4.13 -6.90
N ARG A 706 20.18 -5.10 -6.84
CA ARG A 706 19.23 -5.38 -7.94
C ARG A 706 17.81 -5.49 -7.39
N GLY A 707 16.86 -4.82 -8.06
CA GLY A 707 15.44 -5.07 -7.85
C GLY A 707 15.03 -6.29 -8.67
N GLY A 708 14.59 -7.38 -8.03
CA GLY A 708 14.19 -8.59 -8.76
C GLY A 708 15.31 -9.19 -9.63
N ALA A 709 14.97 -9.61 -10.85
CA ALA A 709 15.89 -10.24 -11.81
C ALA A 709 16.69 -9.24 -12.68
N SER A 710 16.81 -7.98 -12.25
CA SER A 710 17.46 -6.92 -13.02
C SER A 710 18.93 -7.18 -13.36
N THR A 711 19.36 -6.74 -14.54
CA THR A 711 20.75 -6.80 -15.02
C THR A 711 21.22 -5.44 -15.52
N ALA A 712 22.52 -5.18 -15.40
CA ALA A 712 23.25 -4.08 -16.02
C ALA A 712 24.25 -4.70 -17.01
N THR A 713 24.20 -4.30 -18.29
CA THR A 713 25.06 -4.84 -19.34
C THR A 713 25.38 -3.78 -20.38
N HIS A 714 26.52 -3.87 -21.04
CA HIS A 714 26.79 -3.09 -22.25
C HIS A 714 25.89 -3.55 -23.41
N VAL A 715 25.41 -2.59 -24.20
CA VAL A 715 24.85 -2.83 -25.53
C VAL A 715 25.70 -2.12 -26.58
N GLU A 716 26.09 -2.83 -27.62
CA GLU A 716 26.91 -2.32 -28.72
C GLU A 716 26.02 -1.77 -29.85
N GLY A 717 26.42 -0.65 -30.46
CA GLY A 717 25.84 -0.12 -31.70
C GLY A 717 24.60 0.78 -31.56
N ASP A 718 24.08 0.97 -30.34
CA ASP A 718 23.02 1.94 -30.02
C ASP A 718 23.41 2.71 -28.74
N ALA A 719 24.25 3.72 -28.92
CA ALA A 719 24.81 4.56 -27.86
C ALA A 719 24.66 6.04 -28.21
N PHE A 720 24.60 6.89 -27.17
CA PHE A 720 24.56 8.35 -27.34
C PHE A 720 25.95 8.91 -27.62
N ASN A 721 26.97 8.37 -26.95
CA ASN A 721 28.38 8.66 -27.19
C ASN A 721 29.15 7.35 -27.40
N GLY A 722 30.17 7.37 -28.27
CA GLY A 722 30.96 6.18 -28.57
C GLY A 722 30.17 5.05 -29.24
N THR A 723 30.40 3.82 -28.78
CA THR A 723 29.92 2.55 -29.34
C THR A 723 29.10 1.71 -28.37
N HIS A 724 29.18 1.96 -27.05
CA HIS A 724 28.47 1.20 -26.02
C HIS A 724 27.63 2.06 -25.08
N ALA A 725 26.40 1.62 -24.81
CA ALA A 725 25.54 2.19 -23.78
C ALA A 725 25.26 1.21 -22.64
N LEU A 726 24.90 1.74 -21.47
CA LEU A 726 24.46 0.94 -20.33
C LEU A 726 22.99 0.55 -20.56
N ARG A 727 22.75 -0.75 -20.74
CA ARG A 727 21.40 -1.33 -20.77
C ARG A 727 21.02 -1.91 -19.42
N VAL A 728 19.86 -1.49 -18.91
CA VAL A 728 19.30 -1.94 -17.65
C VAL A 728 17.96 -2.64 -17.88
N THR A 729 17.79 -3.81 -17.28
CA THR A 729 16.54 -4.59 -17.33
C THR A 729 15.84 -4.64 -15.97
N PRO A 730 14.58 -5.08 -15.96
CA PRO A 730 13.39 -4.24 -16.11
C PRO A 730 13.20 -3.25 -14.94
N THR A 731 13.49 -3.71 -13.73
CA THR A 731 13.10 -2.99 -12.51
C THR A 731 14.11 -1.94 -12.09
N GLN A 732 15.26 -2.35 -11.56
CA GLN A 732 16.28 -1.42 -11.05
C GLN A 732 17.63 -2.10 -10.86
N VAL A 733 18.70 -1.42 -11.23
CA VAL A 733 20.06 -1.69 -10.74
C VAL A 733 20.59 -0.46 -10.02
N ARG A 734 21.23 -0.65 -8.88
CA ARG A 734 21.68 0.46 -8.03
C ARG A 734 22.90 0.09 -7.21
N ARG A 735 23.50 1.10 -6.61
CA ARG A 735 24.33 0.94 -5.42
C ARG A 735 24.39 2.24 -4.65
N VAL A 736 24.16 2.16 -3.34
CA VAL A 736 24.09 3.36 -2.49
C VAL A 736 25.45 4.06 -2.34
N ALA A 737 26.53 3.28 -2.42
CA ALA A 737 27.91 3.75 -2.34
C ALA A 737 28.74 3.07 -3.45
N ILE A 738 28.88 3.73 -4.59
CA ILE A 738 29.78 3.30 -5.66
C ILE A 738 31.22 3.49 -5.17
N PRO A 739 32.11 2.48 -5.29
CA PRO A 739 33.49 2.65 -4.86
C PRO A 739 34.12 3.87 -5.53
N GLY A 740 34.75 4.73 -4.73
CA GLY A 740 35.36 5.97 -5.20
C GLY A 740 34.43 7.15 -5.46
N TRP A 741 33.13 7.02 -5.26
CA TRP A 741 32.21 8.16 -5.33
C TRP A 741 32.12 8.86 -3.97
N SER A 742 32.53 10.12 -3.93
CA SER A 742 32.43 11.00 -2.75
C SER A 742 32.52 12.46 -3.21
N PHE A 743 31.56 12.89 -4.02
CA PHE A 743 31.63 14.18 -4.70
C PHE A 743 30.83 15.25 -3.94
N PRO A 744 31.48 16.24 -3.30
CA PRO A 744 30.77 17.31 -2.62
C PRO A 744 30.03 18.18 -3.63
N ILE A 745 28.76 18.49 -3.32
CA ILE A 745 27.93 19.35 -4.15
C ILE A 745 27.83 20.72 -3.51
N THR A 746 28.39 21.73 -4.15
CA THR A 746 28.47 23.08 -3.56
C THR A 746 27.94 24.15 -4.52
N ARG A 747 27.56 25.31 -3.98
CA ARG A 747 26.98 26.41 -4.79
C ARG A 747 27.98 26.99 -5.78
N LYS A 748 29.25 27.03 -5.37
CA LYS A 748 30.38 27.61 -6.11
C LYS A 748 31.55 26.62 -6.02
N PRO A 749 31.53 25.55 -6.84
CA PRO A 749 32.48 24.45 -6.72
C PRO A 749 33.92 24.90 -6.89
N LYS A 750 34.76 24.48 -5.95
CA LYS A 750 36.22 24.51 -6.06
C LYS A 750 36.73 23.25 -6.76
N THR A 751 38.04 23.09 -6.89
CA THR A 751 38.63 21.84 -7.39
C THR A 751 38.23 20.66 -6.49
N GLY A 752 37.80 19.56 -7.09
CA GLY A 752 37.26 18.39 -6.38
C GLY A 752 35.78 18.46 -5.98
N GLU A 753 35.13 19.62 -6.12
CA GLU A 753 33.71 19.82 -5.85
C GLU A 753 32.92 19.96 -7.16
N TYR A 754 31.62 19.64 -7.18
CA TYR A 754 30.80 19.71 -8.39
C TYR A 754 29.43 20.35 -8.14
N ARG A 755 28.70 20.66 -9.21
CA ARG A 755 27.32 21.19 -9.11
C ARG A 755 26.37 20.64 -10.17
N TRP A 756 26.89 20.34 -11.35
CA TRP A 756 26.06 19.94 -12.49
C TRP A 756 26.26 18.47 -12.79
N LEU A 757 25.19 17.76 -13.09
CA LEU A 757 25.24 16.41 -13.68
C LEU A 757 24.69 16.46 -15.10
N HIS A 758 25.35 15.76 -16.02
CA HIS A 758 24.84 15.47 -17.36
C HIS A 758 24.63 13.96 -17.51
N VAL A 759 23.54 13.57 -18.18
CA VAL A 759 23.24 12.17 -18.51
C VAL A 759 22.41 12.12 -19.79
N ALA A 760 22.67 11.13 -20.64
CA ALA A 760 21.79 10.74 -21.73
C ALA A 760 21.04 9.46 -21.37
N TRP A 761 19.76 9.42 -21.74
CA TRP A 761 18.91 8.24 -21.50
C TRP A 761 17.99 7.95 -22.68
N LYS A 762 17.56 6.70 -22.79
CA LYS A 762 16.62 6.21 -23.80
C LYS A 762 15.79 5.06 -23.23
N LYS A 763 14.61 4.82 -23.79
CA LYS A 763 13.70 3.76 -23.40
C LYS A 763 13.00 3.16 -24.63
N ASP A 764 13.05 1.84 -24.78
CA ASP A 764 12.45 1.12 -25.93
C ASP A 764 10.90 1.09 -25.92
N GLY A 765 10.27 1.51 -24.81
CA GLY A 765 8.82 1.43 -24.60
C GLY A 765 8.44 1.35 -23.12
N GLY A 766 7.14 1.32 -22.82
CA GLY A 766 6.63 1.12 -21.46
C GLY A 766 6.21 2.41 -20.75
N ALA A 767 6.38 2.45 -19.44
CA ALA A 767 5.86 3.46 -18.54
C ALA A 767 6.80 4.67 -18.43
N GLY A 768 8.08 4.48 -18.10
CA GLY A 768 9.01 5.57 -17.86
C GLY A 768 10.43 5.11 -17.59
N THR A 769 11.35 6.04 -17.37
CA THR A 769 12.72 5.78 -16.90
C THR A 769 13.10 6.78 -15.82
N MET A 770 13.94 6.38 -14.87
CA MET A 770 14.39 7.22 -13.76
C MET A 770 15.87 7.04 -13.47
N LEU A 771 16.52 8.16 -13.16
CA LEU A 771 17.83 8.23 -12.53
C LEU A 771 17.67 8.68 -11.07
N GLN A 772 18.33 7.97 -10.15
CA GLN A 772 18.36 8.34 -8.73
C GLN A 772 19.80 8.51 -8.27
N LEU A 773 20.03 9.47 -7.39
CA LEU A 773 21.35 9.77 -6.84
C LEU A 773 21.31 9.66 -5.31
N ALA A 774 22.22 8.85 -4.75
CA ALA A 774 22.36 8.67 -3.30
C ALA A 774 23.17 9.81 -2.69
N ASN A 775 22.75 10.27 -1.51
CA ASN A 775 23.42 11.32 -0.75
C ASN A 775 24.01 10.74 0.53
N GLY A 776 25.28 11.01 0.80
CA GLY A 776 25.95 10.68 2.07
C GLY A 776 25.96 9.18 2.43
N GLY A 777 25.84 8.29 1.45
CA GLY A 777 25.76 6.84 1.62
C GLY A 777 24.33 6.32 1.89
N ALA A 778 23.28 7.10 1.64
CA ALA A 778 21.90 6.71 1.88
C ALA A 778 20.93 7.05 0.73
N TRP A 779 19.90 6.21 0.57
CA TRP A 779 18.78 6.46 -0.35
C TRP A 779 17.66 7.30 0.25
N THR A 780 17.64 7.47 1.58
CA THR A 780 16.61 8.24 2.31
C THR A 780 16.58 9.70 1.90
N GLU A 781 17.74 10.26 1.55
CA GLU A 781 17.90 11.63 1.07
C GLU A 781 18.10 11.71 -0.44
N ALA A 782 17.86 10.62 -1.17
CA ALA A 782 18.08 10.59 -2.60
C ALA A 782 17.23 11.61 -3.35
N ARG A 783 17.76 12.10 -4.45
CA ARG A 783 16.99 12.86 -5.44
C ARG A 783 16.82 12.04 -6.70
N ARG A 784 15.69 12.25 -7.37
CA ARG A 784 15.26 11.43 -8.50
C ARG A 784 14.79 12.33 -9.63
N LEU A 785 15.24 12.02 -10.84
CA LEU A 785 14.67 12.53 -12.07
C LEU A 785 14.03 11.39 -12.83
N PHE A 786 12.85 11.62 -13.39
CA PHE A 786 12.21 10.64 -14.26
C PHE A 786 11.53 11.26 -15.46
N SER A 787 11.30 10.45 -16.49
CA SER A 787 10.55 10.81 -17.69
C SER A 787 9.59 9.67 -18.02
N GLY A 788 8.37 10.02 -18.46
CA GLY A 788 7.25 9.08 -18.53
C GLY A 788 6.52 8.95 -17.18
N ALA A 789 5.79 7.86 -16.97
CA ALA A 789 5.08 7.56 -15.74
C ALA A 789 6.01 6.97 -14.66
N ASN A 790 5.91 7.46 -13.41
CA ASN A 790 6.55 6.89 -12.23
C ASN A 790 5.83 5.60 -11.77
N ALA A 791 5.88 4.54 -12.58
CA ALA A 791 5.14 3.29 -12.35
C ALA A 791 5.55 2.56 -11.05
N ILE A 792 6.77 2.76 -10.59
CA ILE A 792 7.28 2.21 -9.33
C ILE A 792 6.90 3.04 -8.10
N GLY A 793 6.35 4.25 -8.29
CA GLY A 793 5.89 5.12 -7.22
C GLY A 793 6.97 5.59 -6.26
N LEU A 794 8.23 5.72 -6.72
CA LEU A 794 9.32 6.21 -5.88
C LEU A 794 9.28 7.74 -5.83
N GLU A 795 8.80 8.26 -4.71
CA GLU A 795 8.67 9.69 -4.42
C GLU A 795 9.53 10.08 -3.20
N PRO A 796 10.00 11.35 -3.10
CA PRO A 796 9.83 12.42 -4.07
C PRO A 796 10.70 12.23 -5.32
N ALA A 797 10.15 12.59 -6.48
CA ALA A 797 10.84 12.61 -7.75
C ALA A 797 10.41 13.80 -8.62
N ILE A 798 11.32 14.30 -9.45
CA ILE A 798 11.07 15.42 -10.37
C ILE A 798 10.82 14.83 -11.76
N GLN A 799 9.65 15.11 -12.32
CA GLN A 799 9.31 14.72 -13.68
C GLN A 799 9.94 15.69 -14.67
N VAL A 800 10.80 15.17 -15.55
CA VAL A 800 11.48 15.92 -16.60
C VAL A 800 10.61 15.99 -17.86
N ASP A 801 9.88 14.91 -18.16
CA ASP A 801 8.95 14.84 -19.30
C ASP A 801 7.76 13.90 -18.98
N GLU A 802 6.58 14.22 -19.52
CA GLU A 802 5.36 13.40 -19.36
C GLU A 802 5.44 12.07 -20.12
N THR A 803 6.25 12.02 -21.17
CA THR A 803 6.49 10.85 -22.03
C THR A 803 7.87 10.27 -21.76
N PHE A 804 8.06 8.97 -22.01
CA PHE A 804 9.37 8.34 -21.91
C PHE A 804 10.22 8.70 -23.15
N PRO A 805 11.56 8.74 -23.04
CA PRO A 805 12.42 9.14 -24.15
C PRO A 805 12.58 7.97 -25.13
N ALA A 806 11.80 7.96 -26.21
CA ALA A 806 11.87 6.90 -27.23
C ALA A 806 13.22 6.89 -27.98
N ASP A 807 13.83 8.07 -28.14
CA ASP A 807 15.17 8.28 -28.68
C ASP A 807 16.11 8.87 -27.62
N TRP A 808 17.42 8.76 -27.85
CA TRP A 808 18.44 9.28 -26.95
C TRP A 808 18.22 10.76 -26.65
N THR A 809 17.98 11.04 -25.37
CA THR A 809 17.70 12.37 -24.86
C THR A 809 18.66 12.68 -23.72
N SER A 810 19.38 13.80 -23.83
CA SER A 810 20.28 14.27 -22.77
C SER A 810 19.61 15.28 -21.86
N LEU A 811 19.93 15.23 -20.57
CA LEU A 811 19.51 16.23 -19.58
C LEU A 811 20.70 16.74 -18.78
N THR A 812 20.55 17.96 -18.25
CA THR A 812 21.52 18.57 -17.35
C THR A 812 20.81 18.98 -16.06
N TRP A 813 21.33 18.53 -14.92
CA TRP A 813 20.71 18.65 -13.61
C TRP A 813 21.56 19.52 -12.67
N ASP A 814 20.96 20.57 -12.07
CA ASP A 814 21.56 21.32 -10.96
C ASP A 814 21.41 20.53 -9.66
N LEU A 815 22.51 19.90 -9.24
CA LEU A 815 22.54 19.09 -8.02
C LEU A 815 22.46 19.96 -6.77
N TYR A 816 23.03 21.16 -6.77
CA TYR A 816 23.01 22.03 -5.59
C TYR A 816 21.60 22.53 -5.28
N GLU A 817 20.84 22.90 -6.31
CA GLU A 817 19.42 23.28 -6.14
C GLU A 817 18.58 22.12 -5.57
N SER A 818 18.94 20.89 -5.95
CA SER A 818 18.20 19.71 -5.53
C SER A 818 18.58 19.23 -4.12
N PHE A 819 19.86 19.30 -3.75
CA PHE A 819 20.35 18.72 -2.49
C PHE A 819 20.74 19.74 -1.40
N GLY A 820 21.19 20.95 -1.74
CA GLY A 820 21.64 21.96 -0.77
C GLY A 820 23.14 21.92 -0.42
N GLU A 821 23.53 22.63 0.64
CA GLU A 821 24.93 23.00 0.98
C GLU A 821 25.81 21.88 1.56
N GLU A 822 25.21 20.76 1.97
CA GLU A 822 25.93 19.62 2.59
C GLU A 822 25.83 18.32 1.78
N ALA A 823 25.49 18.39 0.49
CA ALA A 823 25.33 17.17 -0.28
C ALA A 823 26.66 16.52 -0.65
N LEU A 824 26.66 15.19 -0.60
CA LEU A 824 27.79 14.35 -0.95
C LEU A 824 27.28 13.20 -1.82
N LEU A 825 27.50 13.31 -3.13
CA LEU A 825 27.08 12.30 -4.08
C LEU A 825 27.93 11.04 -3.92
N THR A 826 27.26 9.92 -3.63
CA THR A 826 27.90 8.66 -3.21
C THR A 826 27.47 7.46 -4.04
N GLY A 827 26.33 7.51 -4.72
CA GLY A 827 25.84 6.39 -5.51
C GLY A 827 24.75 6.77 -6.51
N VAL A 828 24.36 5.80 -7.33
CA VAL A 828 23.42 5.98 -8.45
C VAL A 828 22.53 4.76 -8.62
N ALA A 829 21.28 5.00 -9.05
CA ALA A 829 20.34 3.97 -9.46
C ALA A 829 19.78 4.27 -10.85
N PHE A 830 19.74 3.24 -11.68
CA PHE A 830 19.17 3.26 -13.02
C PHE A 830 17.89 2.43 -13.01
N THR A 831 16.77 3.05 -13.37
CA THR A 831 15.45 2.47 -13.10
C THR A 831 14.53 2.58 -14.32
N PRO A 832 14.43 1.53 -15.15
CA PRO A 832 13.51 1.48 -16.29
C PRO A 832 12.03 1.35 -15.91
N MET A 833 11.69 1.35 -14.61
CA MET A 833 10.34 1.40 -14.03
C MET A 833 9.45 0.16 -14.23
N ASP A 834 9.62 -0.62 -15.29
CA ASP A 834 8.68 -1.66 -15.68
C ASP A 834 9.35 -2.85 -16.37
N GLY A 835 8.56 -3.76 -16.96
CA GLY A 835 9.04 -4.96 -17.64
C GLY A 835 9.94 -4.73 -18.86
N VAL A 836 10.22 -3.49 -19.26
CA VAL A 836 10.97 -3.14 -20.48
C VAL A 836 12.29 -2.47 -20.11
N ALA A 837 13.36 -2.76 -20.87
CA ALA A 837 14.68 -2.21 -20.61
C ALA A 837 14.76 -0.69 -20.81
N GLY A 838 15.73 -0.06 -20.16
CA GLY A 838 16.10 1.35 -20.34
C GLY A 838 17.61 1.48 -20.51
N TYR A 839 18.03 2.57 -21.15
CA TYR A 839 19.40 2.78 -21.60
C TYR A 839 19.92 4.11 -21.07
N PHE A 840 21.19 4.12 -20.68
CA PHE A 840 21.85 5.27 -20.10
C PHE A 840 23.26 5.40 -20.65
N ASP A 841 23.69 6.63 -20.85
CA ASP A 841 24.98 6.93 -21.45
C ASP A 841 25.42 8.35 -21.07
N ALA A 842 26.69 8.69 -21.35
CA ALA A 842 27.28 10.01 -21.11
C ALA A 842 26.97 10.59 -19.71
N LEU A 843 27.33 9.88 -18.64
CA LEU A 843 27.15 10.33 -17.26
C LEU A 843 28.37 11.14 -16.79
N TYR A 844 28.20 12.45 -16.61
CA TYR A 844 29.29 13.38 -16.27
C TYR A 844 28.93 14.33 -15.12
N LEU A 845 29.88 14.64 -14.25
CA LEU A 845 29.81 15.76 -13.31
C LEU A 845 30.58 16.96 -13.85
N ALA A 846 30.06 18.16 -13.64
CA ALA A 846 30.72 19.41 -14.00
C ALA A 846 30.71 20.42 -12.87
N ARG A 847 31.83 21.16 -12.74
CA ARG A 847 31.95 22.25 -11.76
C ARG A 847 31.10 23.45 -12.18
N LYS A 848 31.18 23.81 -13.46
CA LYS A 848 30.39 24.88 -14.07
C LYS A 848 29.63 24.34 -15.26
N LYS A 849 28.47 24.92 -15.54
CA LYS A 849 27.65 24.55 -16.70
C LYS A 849 28.40 24.75 -18.04
N SER A 850 29.42 25.62 -18.08
CA SER A 850 30.29 25.82 -19.23
C SER A 850 31.18 24.62 -19.54
N ASP A 851 31.55 23.83 -18.53
CA ASP A 851 32.51 22.72 -18.66
C ASP A 851 31.87 21.56 -19.46
N LEU A 852 30.53 21.48 -19.47
CA LEU A 852 29.76 20.56 -20.32
C LEU A 852 29.87 20.85 -21.82
N ARG A 853 30.49 21.98 -22.23
CA ARG A 853 30.81 22.23 -23.64
C ARG A 853 31.98 21.38 -24.14
N GLU A 854 32.72 20.77 -23.22
CA GLU A 854 33.89 19.94 -23.48
C GLU A 854 33.54 18.44 -23.56
N LEU A 855 32.24 18.08 -23.53
CA LEU A 855 31.79 16.71 -23.71
C LEU A 855 32.31 16.15 -25.04
N PRO A 856 32.97 14.96 -25.06
CA PRO A 856 33.41 14.30 -26.29
C PRO A 856 32.23 14.14 -27.27
N GLY A 857 32.49 14.40 -28.56
CA GLY A 857 31.48 14.82 -29.52
C GLY A 857 30.34 13.83 -29.81
N ALA A 858 29.10 14.32 -29.66
CA ALA A 858 27.96 13.84 -30.43
C ALA A 858 28.34 13.82 -31.93
N VAL A 859 28.26 12.67 -32.59
CA VAL A 859 28.83 12.48 -33.94
C VAL A 859 28.22 13.44 -34.98
N PRO A 860 29.04 14.10 -35.82
CA PRO A 860 28.76 14.30 -37.23
C PRO A 860 29.57 13.31 -38.10
N ALA A 861 28.85 12.54 -38.94
CA ALA A 861 29.24 11.73 -40.10
C ALA A 861 30.51 10.80 -40.06
N PRO A 862 30.47 9.62 -40.73
CA PRO A 862 31.41 8.54 -40.49
C PRO A 862 32.74 8.68 -41.25
N GLY A 863 33.85 8.50 -40.53
CA GLY A 863 35.15 8.18 -41.11
C GLY A 863 36.33 9.01 -40.60
N SER A 864 36.83 8.74 -39.38
CA SER A 864 38.26 8.91 -39.05
C SER A 864 38.59 8.26 -37.71
N SER A 865 39.56 7.34 -37.72
CA SER A 865 40.07 6.61 -36.56
C SER A 865 41.20 7.36 -35.85
N ALA A 866 41.06 7.59 -34.55
CA ALA A 866 42.12 7.78 -33.56
C ALA A 866 41.43 7.65 -32.19
N GLY A 867 41.86 6.90 -31.18
CA GLY A 867 43.09 6.19 -30.87
C GLY A 867 43.08 6.07 -29.36
N ALA A 868 42.46 5.01 -28.82
CA ALA A 868 42.30 4.82 -27.38
C ALA A 868 43.66 4.53 -26.72
N ALA A 869 44.08 5.41 -25.82
CA ALA A 869 45.13 5.09 -24.85
C ALA A 869 44.46 4.46 -23.63
N ALA A 870 44.48 3.13 -23.57
CA ALA A 870 44.16 2.39 -22.34
C ALA A 870 45.16 2.79 -21.25
N ILE A 871 44.68 3.35 -20.14
CA ILE A 871 45.48 3.51 -18.93
C ILE A 871 45.57 2.13 -18.26
N GLN A 872 46.51 1.31 -18.73
CA GLN A 872 47.13 0.30 -17.88
C GLN A 872 48.23 0.99 -17.08
N ALA A 873 47.88 1.58 -15.92
CA ALA A 873 48.88 2.08 -14.99
C ALA A 873 49.44 0.90 -14.17
N THR A 874 50.67 0.51 -14.50
CA THR A 874 51.53 -0.39 -13.72
C THR A 874 52.53 0.46 -12.95
N HIS A 875 52.24 0.88 -11.72
CA HIS A 875 53.21 1.46 -10.77
C HIS A 875 52.62 1.21 -9.36
N GLY A 876 53.31 0.84 -8.28
CA GLY A 876 54.69 0.86 -7.84
C GLY A 876 54.55 0.94 -6.31
N THR A 877 55.07 -0.02 -5.55
CA THR A 877 54.88 -0.06 -4.08
C THR A 877 55.60 1.10 -3.41
N VAL A 878 54.91 2.22 -3.18
CA VAL A 878 55.36 3.27 -2.27
C VAL A 878 55.19 2.72 -0.84
N PRO A 879 56.23 2.72 0.01
CA PRO A 879 56.11 2.25 1.39
C PRO A 879 55.10 3.10 2.16
N LEU A 880 54.13 2.48 2.83
CA LEU A 880 53.21 3.22 3.70
C LEU A 880 53.68 3.19 5.15
N PRO A 881 53.39 4.25 5.91
CA PRO A 881 53.39 4.14 7.36
C PRO A 881 52.47 2.99 7.80
N THR A 882 52.88 2.30 8.86
CA THR A 882 52.16 1.15 9.38
C THR A 882 50.84 1.59 10.02
N LEU A 883 49.72 1.03 9.53
CA LEU A 883 48.41 1.08 10.18
C LEU A 883 48.24 -0.14 11.07
N ARG A 884 47.79 0.07 12.31
CA ARG A 884 47.45 -0.97 13.26
C ARG A 884 45.98 -0.88 13.66
N VAL A 885 45.35 -2.04 13.74
CA VAL A 885 43.98 -2.16 14.25
C VAL A 885 43.97 -3.13 15.42
N PHE A 886 43.35 -2.69 16.50
CA PHE A 886 43.18 -3.44 17.75
C PHE A 886 41.71 -3.73 17.99
N VAL A 887 41.41 -4.91 18.51
CA VAL A 887 40.09 -5.29 19.01
C VAL A 887 40.24 -5.75 20.44
N ASN A 888 39.57 -5.06 21.37
CA ASN A 888 39.69 -5.34 22.81
C ASN A 888 41.15 -5.44 23.31
N GLY A 889 42.00 -4.53 22.83
CA GLY A 889 43.43 -4.47 23.09
C GLY A 889 44.31 -5.54 22.44
N THR A 890 43.73 -6.46 21.67
CA THR A 890 44.51 -7.42 20.88
C THR A 890 44.81 -6.81 19.51
N LEU A 891 46.08 -6.75 19.11
CA LEU A 891 46.47 -6.36 17.76
C LEU A 891 45.96 -7.41 16.76
N VAL A 892 45.00 -7.04 15.92
CA VAL A 892 44.38 -7.95 14.94
C VAL A 892 44.91 -7.74 13.53
N LEU A 893 45.45 -6.56 13.24
CA LEU A 893 46.01 -6.22 11.96
C LEU A 893 47.16 -5.23 12.13
N GLU A 894 48.28 -5.51 11.47
CA GLU A 894 49.35 -4.56 11.19
C GLU A 894 49.55 -4.54 9.67
N ARG A 895 49.46 -3.37 9.04
CA ARG A 895 49.41 -3.25 7.59
C ARG A 895 50.12 -2.00 7.08
N ASP A 896 50.92 -2.16 6.04
CA ASP A 896 51.74 -1.14 5.38
C ASP A 896 51.45 -1.04 3.87
N ARG A 897 50.29 -1.56 3.44
CA ARG A 897 49.87 -1.59 2.03
C ARG A 897 48.44 -1.10 1.84
N SER A 898 48.22 -0.36 0.76
CA SER A 898 46.92 0.19 0.38
C SER A 898 45.93 -0.91 -0.05
N THR A 899 44.63 -0.67 0.16
CA THR A 899 43.50 -1.41 -0.40
C THR A 899 42.89 -0.64 -1.58
N ARG A 900 42.17 -1.35 -2.46
CA ARG A 900 41.26 -0.73 -3.44
C ARG A 900 39.82 -0.97 -2.97
N GLY A 901 39.35 -0.12 -2.06
CA GLY A 901 38.06 -0.28 -1.38
C GLY A 901 38.15 -1.19 -0.14
N TYR A 902 36.99 -1.65 0.34
CA TYR A 902 36.90 -2.45 1.57
C TYR A 902 37.29 -3.91 1.33
N GLU A 903 38.20 -4.41 2.16
CA GLU A 903 38.65 -5.79 2.21
C GLU A 903 38.28 -6.42 3.56
N GLN A 904 37.94 -7.72 3.58
CA GLN A 904 37.89 -8.48 4.82
C GLN A 904 39.31 -8.80 5.28
N VAL A 905 39.70 -8.29 6.44
CA VAL A 905 41.07 -8.41 6.95
C VAL A 905 41.21 -9.38 8.13
N ALA A 906 40.14 -9.66 8.86
CA ALA A 906 40.13 -10.64 9.95
C ALA A 906 38.73 -11.22 10.21
N VAL A 907 38.67 -12.42 10.80
CA VAL A 907 37.48 -13.00 11.43
C VAL A 907 37.66 -12.89 12.95
N LEU A 908 36.71 -12.25 13.63
CA LEU A 908 36.88 -11.76 15.00
C LEU A 908 36.34 -12.69 16.10
N GLY A 909 35.93 -13.91 15.74
CA GLY A 909 35.24 -14.91 16.59
C GLY A 909 35.38 -14.72 18.11
N GLU A 910 36.42 -15.31 18.71
CA GLU A 910 36.67 -15.28 20.17
C GLU A 910 37.21 -13.94 20.71
N LEU A 911 37.57 -13.00 19.82
CA LEU A 911 38.08 -11.69 20.22
C LEU A 911 36.97 -10.75 20.69
N LEU A 912 35.74 -10.96 20.20
CA LEU A 912 34.55 -10.26 20.66
C LEU A 912 33.96 -10.95 21.91
N ARG A 913 33.43 -10.16 22.83
CA ARG A 913 32.87 -10.63 24.12
C ARG A 913 31.44 -10.16 24.28
N GLU A 914 30.66 -10.84 25.12
CA GLU A 914 29.33 -10.35 25.56
C GLU A 914 29.50 -8.99 26.27
N GLY A 915 28.65 -8.01 25.93
CA GLY A 915 28.69 -6.67 26.48
C GLY A 915 29.65 -5.73 25.73
N ARG A 916 30.43 -4.95 26.48
CA ARG A 916 31.23 -3.82 25.95
C ARG A 916 32.49 -4.31 25.22
N ASN A 917 32.66 -3.85 23.98
CA ASN A 917 33.80 -4.11 23.11
C ASN A 917 34.36 -2.79 22.56
N VAL A 918 35.60 -2.81 22.06
CA VAL A 918 36.25 -1.65 21.42
C VAL A 918 37.01 -2.06 20.17
N VAL A 919 36.92 -1.23 19.12
CA VAL A 919 37.88 -1.21 18.00
C VAL A 919 38.72 0.06 18.12
N ALA A 920 40.03 -0.09 18.00
CA ALA A 920 40.99 1.01 18.02
C ALA A 920 41.88 0.96 16.78
N VAL A 921 42.20 2.14 16.23
CA VAL A 921 43.00 2.34 15.03
C VAL A 921 44.14 3.28 15.37
N GLU A 922 45.35 2.84 15.05
CA GLU A 922 46.58 3.63 15.14
C GLU A 922 47.20 3.72 13.74
N GLY A 923 47.57 4.92 13.31
CA GLY A 923 48.25 5.11 12.03
C GLY A 923 49.05 6.40 11.99
N VAL A 924 49.92 6.53 10.98
CA VAL A 924 50.61 7.78 10.67
C VAL A 924 50.28 8.17 9.23
N GLN A 925 50.17 9.47 8.96
CA GLN A 925 49.80 9.94 7.63
C GLN A 925 50.94 9.70 6.63
N SER A 926 50.60 9.27 5.41
CA SER A 926 51.51 9.08 4.28
C SER A 926 51.81 10.40 3.57
N GLU A 927 52.96 10.51 2.93
CA GLU A 927 53.33 11.66 2.08
C GLU A 927 52.34 11.90 0.93
N LEU A 928 51.73 10.83 0.41
CA LEU A 928 50.71 10.90 -0.65
C LEU A 928 49.30 11.17 -0.12
N GLY A 929 49.11 11.18 1.21
CA GLY A 929 47.79 11.20 1.83
C GLY A 929 47.12 9.82 1.77
N ALA A 930 46.68 9.37 2.95
CA ALA A 930 45.98 8.11 3.16
C ALA A 930 44.64 8.36 3.83
N THR A 931 43.66 7.55 3.46
CA THR A 931 42.34 7.49 4.09
C THR A 931 42.11 6.09 4.67
N VAL A 932 41.67 6.04 5.92
CA VAL A 932 41.34 4.81 6.64
C VAL A 932 39.89 4.80 7.11
N ASP A 933 39.21 3.68 6.90
CA ASP A 933 37.89 3.41 7.46
C ASP A 933 37.72 1.94 7.84
N VAL A 934 37.01 1.70 8.94
CA VAL A 934 36.92 0.39 9.60
C VAL A 934 35.48 0.07 9.97
N GLY A 935 35.04 -1.15 9.65
CA GLY A 935 33.72 -1.66 10.02
C GLY A 935 33.77 -3.12 10.45
N ILE A 936 32.72 -3.58 11.12
CA ILE A 936 32.53 -5.00 11.45
C ILE A 936 31.16 -5.44 10.96
N ARG A 937 31.14 -6.55 10.21
CA ARG A 937 29.90 -7.20 9.77
C ARG A 937 29.85 -8.65 10.24
N ALA A 938 28.67 -9.15 10.56
CA ALA A 938 28.47 -10.54 10.97
C ALA A 938 27.15 -11.08 10.43
N THR A 939 27.00 -12.40 10.47
CA THR A 939 25.70 -13.02 10.23
C THR A 939 24.95 -13.12 11.55
N ARG A 940 23.80 -12.43 11.67
CA ARG A 940 23.00 -12.45 12.90
C ARG A 940 21.97 -13.57 12.86
N ILE A 941 21.86 -14.39 13.89
CA ILE A 941 20.79 -15.37 14.07
C ILE A 941 19.53 -14.63 14.51
N LEU A 942 18.49 -14.69 13.69
CA LEU A 942 17.18 -14.11 13.96
C LEU A 942 16.32 -15.03 14.82
N GLN A 943 16.39 -16.34 14.55
CA GLN A 943 15.68 -17.38 15.29
C GLN A 943 16.36 -18.73 15.03
N ALA A 944 16.55 -19.52 16.08
CA ALA A 944 16.96 -20.92 15.97
C ALA A 944 15.81 -21.87 16.34
N LEU A 945 15.76 -23.03 15.70
CA LEU A 945 14.82 -24.12 15.94
C LEU A 945 15.61 -25.42 16.14
N ASP A 946 15.53 -26.01 17.32
CA ASP A 946 16.04 -27.37 17.55
C ASP A 946 15.04 -28.39 16.98
N CYS A 947 15.55 -29.36 16.23
CA CYS A 947 14.76 -30.35 15.49
C CYS A 947 15.03 -31.76 16.01
N ASP A 948 14.06 -32.67 15.82
CA ASP A 948 14.19 -34.06 16.26
C ASP A 948 15.11 -34.85 15.32
N ALA A 949 16.41 -34.85 15.66
CA ALA A 949 17.45 -35.59 14.97
C ALA A 949 17.22 -37.11 14.90
N SER A 950 16.27 -37.67 15.66
CA SER A 950 15.95 -39.11 15.58
C SER A 950 15.14 -39.50 14.35
N ARG A 951 14.58 -38.53 13.62
CA ARG A 951 13.72 -38.76 12.46
C ARG A 951 14.34 -38.27 11.15
N PRO A 952 14.21 -39.05 10.05
CA PRO A 952 14.68 -38.63 8.74
C PRO A 952 13.80 -37.50 8.19
N PHE A 953 14.42 -36.51 7.55
CA PHE A 953 13.74 -35.40 6.88
C PHE A 953 12.92 -35.91 5.70
N ARG A 954 11.62 -35.58 5.68
CA ARG A 954 10.65 -36.00 4.65
C ARG A 954 9.95 -34.82 3.96
N GLY A 955 10.51 -33.62 4.07
CA GLY A 955 9.92 -32.40 3.50
C GLY A 955 8.95 -31.69 4.45
N GLU A 956 9.00 -31.99 5.75
CA GLU A 956 8.36 -31.16 6.77
C GLU A 956 8.86 -29.70 6.72
N ALA A 957 7.94 -28.75 6.88
CA ALA A 957 8.29 -27.33 6.90
C ALA A 957 8.82 -26.94 8.29
N HIS A 958 10.13 -26.65 8.39
CA HIS A 958 10.71 -26.03 9.58
C HIS A 958 10.44 -24.53 9.55
N ALA A 959 9.53 -24.04 10.40
CA ALA A 959 9.00 -22.67 10.35
C ALA A 959 9.28 -21.87 11.63
N ALA A 960 9.63 -20.59 11.46
CA ALA A 960 9.84 -19.62 12.52
C ALA A 960 8.98 -18.37 12.31
N ARG A 961 8.75 -17.62 13.40
CA ARG A 961 8.17 -16.26 13.36
C ARG A 961 9.24 -15.25 13.74
N ILE A 962 9.56 -14.35 12.81
CA ILE A 962 10.59 -13.34 12.99
C ILE A 962 9.94 -11.96 13.07
N THR A 963 10.30 -11.17 14.08
CA THR A 963 9.80 -9.79 14.23
C THR A 963 10.89 -8.82 13.80
N PHE A 964 10.55 -7.87 12.94
CA PHE A 964 11.47 -6.82 12.51
C PHE A 964 11.20 -5.51 13.27
N PRO A 965 12.26 -4.79 13.69
CA PRO A 965 12.12 -3.62 14.56
C PRO A 965 11.70 -2.35 13.82
N ARG A 966 11.79 -2.32 12.48
CA ARG A 966 11.46 -1.15 11.65
C ARG A 966 10.97 -1.57 10.26
N PRO A 967 10.19 -0.73 9.56
CA PRO A 967 9.84 -0.99 8.16
C PRO A 967 11.11 -0.93 7.29
N GLY A 968 11.10 -1.65 6.18
CA GLY A 968 12.23 -1.67 5.24
C GLY A 968 12.47 -3.04 4.61
N GLU A 969 13.49 -3.09 3.76
CA GLU A 969 13.97 -4.35 3.18
C GLU A 969 14.94 -5.03 4.14
N PHE A 970 14.76 -6.33 4.34
CA PHE A 970 15.60 -7.18 5.18
C PHE A 970 16.02 -8.41 4.40
N SER A 971 17.24 -8.87 4.64
CA SER A 971 17.77 -10.10 4.06
C SER A 971 17.64 -11.23 5.09
N ILE A 972 17.03 -12.35 4.70
CA ILE A 972 16.86 -13.53 5.55
C ILE A 972 17.45 -14.76 4.85
N GLY A 973 18.43 -15.41 5.46
CA GLY A 973 18.92 -16.73 5.06
C GLY A 973 18.51 -17.80 6.06
N ALA A 974 18.84 -19.06 5.76
CA ALA A 974 18.77 -20.16 6.70
C ALA A 974 20.00 -21.06 6.61
N ARG A 975 20.40 -21.59 7.77
CA ARG A 975 21.41 -22.65 7.92
C ARG A 975 20.72 -23.88 8.51
N VAL A 976 20.77 -24.98 7.79
CA VAL A 976 20.14 -26.26 8.15
C VAL A 976 21.26 -27.22 8.54
N HIS A 977 21.35 -27.53 9.83
CA HIS A 977 22.30 -28.47 10.37
C HIS A 977 21.75 -29.88 10.21
N THR A 978 22.44 -30.68 9.42
CA THR A 978 22.03 -32.05 9.10
C THR A 978 23.05 -33.06 9.62
N VAL A 979 22.58 -34.24 9.96
CA VAL A 979 23.39 -35.42 10.31
C VAL A 979 23.07 -36.54 9.34
N GLY A 980 24.13 -37.07 8.71
CA GLY A 980 24.06 -38.27 7.90
C GLY A 980 23.66 -39.50 8.75
N PRO A 981 23.10 -40.56 8.14
CA PRO A 981 22.73 -41.76 8.88
C PRO A 981 23.96 -42.43 9.51
N PRO A 982 23.88 -42.95 10.77
CA PRO A 982 25.02 -43.54 11.47
C PRO A 982 25.57 -44.74 10.70
N ALA A 983 26.84 -44.69 10.33
CA ALA A 983 27.54 -45.79 9.69
C ALA A 983 28.10 -46.73 10.77
N GLY A 984 27.42 -47.84 11.04
CA GLY A 984 28.00 -48.93 11.83
C GLY A 984 28.22 -48.64 13.33
N GLY A 985 27.38 -47.80 13.95
CA GLY A 985 27.38 -47.58 15.41
C GLY A 985 28.18 -46.39 15.91
N GLY A 986 28.64 -45.49 15.03
CA GLY A 986 29.19 -44.17 15.39
C GLY A 986 28.28 -42.99 14.96
N ASP A 987 28.59 -41.79 15.45
CA ASP A 987 27.90 -40.54 15.09
C ASP A 987 28.02 -40.25 13.58
N GLY A 988 26.92 -39.86 12.94
CA GLY A 988 26.87 -39.52 11.52
C GLY A 988 27.59 -38.21 11.19
N GLU A 989 27.98 -38.05 9.92
CA GLU A 989 28.66 -36.84 9.44
C GLU A 989 27.73 -35.62 9.51
N ARG A 990 28.17 -34.55 10.16
CA ARG A 990 27.44 -33.28 10.28
C ARG A 990 27.73 -32.39 9.08
N VAL A 991 26.69 -32.01 8.35
CA VAL A 991 26.78 -31.09 7.20
C VAL A 991 25.84 -29.92 7.43
N VAL A 992 26.33 -28.70 7.21
CA VAL A 992 25.50 -27.48 7.24
C VAL A 992 25.16 -27.10 5.81
N LEU A 993 23.86 -26.99 5.53
CA LEU A 993 23.33 -26.54 4.24
C LEU A 993 22.83 -25.11 4.40
N GLU A 994 23.11 -24.25 3.42
CA GLU A 994 22.75 -22.82 3.50
C GLU A 994 21.79 -22.42 2.37
N SER A 995 20.92 -21.44 2.65
CA SER A 995 20.09 -20.83 1.61
C SER A 995 20.76 -19.61 0.99
N ALA A 996 20.39 -19.29 -0.24
CA ALA A 996 20.58 -17.93 -0.75
C ALA A 996 19.80 -16.93 0.14
N PRO A 997 20.26 -15.68 0.28
CA PRO A 997 19.53 -14.68 1.06
C PRO A 997 18.21 -14.31 0.38
N LEU A 998 17.11 -14.41 1.13
CA LEU A 998 15.78 -14.02 0.72
C LEU A 998 15.52 -12.57 1.15
N ILE A 999 15.36 -11.66 0.17
CA ILE A 999 15.00 -10.26 0.45
C ILE A 999 13.49 -10.17 0.70
N VAL A 1000 13.13 -9.67 1.88
CA VAL A 1000 11.74 -9.43 2.28
C VAL A 1000 11.52 -7.95 2.54
N ARG A 1001 10.31 -7.45 2.29
CA ARG A 1001 9.95 -6.05 2.54
C ARG A 1001 8.90 -5.97 3.64
N ILE A 1002 9.28 -5.34 4.75
CA ILE A 1002 8.44 -5.13 5.92
C ILE A 1002 7.79 -3.75 5.84
N ALA A 1003 6.46 -3.68 5.91
CA ALA A 1003 5.69 -2.45 5.82
C ALA A 1003 5.22 -1.95 7.20
N ASP A 1004 4.76 -2.84 8.08
CA ASP A 1004 4.07 -2.52 9.34
C ASP A 1004 4.91 -2.81 10.61
N ALA A 1005 6.19 -2.48 10.61
CA ALA A 1005 7.03 -2.58 11.82
C ALA A 1005 6.96 -1.31 12.68
N LEU A 1006 6.57 -1.47 13.95
CA LEU A 1006 6.52 -0.41 14.93
C LEU A 1006 7.86 -0.28 15.65
N ALA A 1007 8.47 0.90 15.61
CA ALA A 1007 9.64 1.24 16.40
C ALA A 1007 9.35 1.00 17.91
N PRO A 1008 10.24 0.35 18.68
CA PRO A 1008 10.06 0.14 20.13
C PRO A 1008 9.75 1.42 20.92
N GLU A 1009 10.20 2.56 20.42
CA GLU A 1009 9.97 3.90 20.95
C GLU A 1009 8.47 4.30 20.84
N LEU A 1010 7.76 3.87 19.80
CA LEU A 1010 6.32 4.07 19.65
C LEU A 1010 5.49 3.27 20.69
N LEU A 1011 6.00 2.11 21.12
CA LEU A 1011 5.40 1.34 22.21
C LEU A 1011 5.57 2.03 23.56
N ARG A 1012 6.73 2.69 23.79
CA ARG A 1012 6.94 3.56 24.97
C ARG A 1012 6.00 4.76 24.93
N TYR A 1013 5.91 5.42 23.76
CA TYR A 1013 5.07 6.58 23.52
C TYR A 1013 3.58 6.32 23.81
N ALA A 1014 3.07 5.14 23.43
CA ALA A 1014 1.69 4.72 23.69
C ALA A 1014 1.40 4.38 25.16
N GLY A 1015 2.42 3.98 25.94
CA GLY A 1015 2.30 3.65 27.36
C GLY A 1015 2.39 4.85 28.31
N ASP A 1016 2.99 5.95 27.86
CA ASP A 1016 3.27 7.13 28.68
C ASP A 1016 2.05 7.83 29.30
N PRO A 1017 0.89 7.96 28.63
CA PRO A 1017 -0.29 8.56 29.25
C PRO A 1017 -0.72 7.83 30.53
N SER A 1018 -0.50 6.50 30.61
CA SER A 1018 -0.80 5.70 31.81
C SER A 1018 0.19 5.94 32.96
N ARG A 1019 1.34 6.53 32.67
CA ARG A 1019 2.44 6.82 33.60
C ARG A 1019 2.51 8.31 33.97
N ASN A 1020 1.81 9.18 33.24
CA ASN A 1020 1.76 10.61 33.48
C ASN A 1020 1.04 10.91 34.82
N LEU A 1021 1.82 11.34 35.81
CA LEU A 1021 1.38 11.63 37.18
C LEU A 1021 0.58 12.93 37.30
N MET A 1022 0.46 13.71 36.22
CA MET A 1022 -0.42 14.87 36.18
C MET A 1022 -1.87 14.51 35.78
N VAL A 1023 -2.14 13.27 35.40
CA VAL A 1023 -3.50 12.76 35.13
C VAL A 1023 -4.30 12.71 36.43
N GLY A 1024 -5.51 13.25 36.41
CA GLY A 1024 -6.38 13.36 37.61
C GLY A 1024 -5.98 14.47 38.61
N VAL A 1025 -4.86 15.17 38.39
CA VAL A 1025 -4.47 16.33 39.18
C VAL A 1025 -5.10 17.59 38.60
N GLU A 1026 -5.76 18.37 39.46
CA GLU A 1026 -6.29 19.69 39.09
C GLU A 1026 -5.14 20.66 38.80
N LYS A 1027 -5.17 21.25 37.61
CA LYS A 1027 -4.09 22.04 37.05
C LYS A 1027 -4.61 23.16 36.17
N THR A 1028 -3.85 24.27 36.11
CA THR A 1028 -4.13 25.40 35.22
C THR A 1028 -2.90 25.67 34.36
N ALA A 1029 -3.11 25.95 33.08
CA ALA A 1029 -2.03 26.27 32.13
C ALA A 1029 -2.28 27.65 31.53
N ARG A 1030 -1.22 28.45 31.42
CA ARG A 1030 -1.20 29.81 30.87
C ARG A 1030 -0.05 29.95 29.90
N ALA A 1031 -0.26 30.60 28.78
CA ALA A 1031 0.78 30.85 27.79
C ALA A 1031 0.94 32.33 27.46
N SER A 1032 2.08 32.72 26.87
CA SER A 1032 2.31 34.07 26.33
C SER A 1032 1.24 34.47 25.34
N THR A 1033 1.05 33.64 24.31
CA THR A 1033 0.05 33.78 23.26
C THR A 1033 -0.51 32.41 22.88
N THR A 1034 -1.63 32.39 22.16
CA THR A 1034 -2.24 31.14 21.69
C THR A 1034 -2.78 31.31 20.26
N PHE A 1035 -2.45 30.36 19.38
CA PHE A 1035 -3.13 30.24 18.10
C PHE A 1035 -4.58 29.77 18.31
N SER A 1036 -5.51 30.25 17.47
CA SER A 1036 -6.94 29.93 17.62
C SER A 1036 -7.18 28.42 17.56
N GLY A 1037 -7.77 27.86 18.63
CA GLY A 1037 -7.98 26.41 18.76
C GLY A 1037 -6.75 25.62 19.22
N TRP A 1038 -5.71 26.27 19.76
CA TRP A 1038 -4.50 25.64 20.32
C TRP A 1038 -4.11 26.27 21.67
N GLU A 1039 -5.07 26.32 22.59
CA GLU A 1039 -4.94 27.00 23.88
C GLU A 1039 -4.00 26.26 24.86
N ALA A 1040 -3.39 26.99 25.80
CA ALA A 1040 -2.42 26.48 26.78
C ALA A 1040 -2.83 25.20 27.52
N ARG A 1041 -4.14 25.04 27.82
CA ARG A 1041 -4.69 23.85 28.51
C ARG A 1041 -4.47 22.54 27.74
N LYS A 1042 -4.29 22.59 26.42
CA LYS A 1042 -4.15 21.41 25.56
C LYS A 1042 -2.79 20.73 25.73
N ALA A 1043 -1.76 21.46 26.11
CA ALA A 1043 -0.45 20.89 26.42
C ALA A 1043 -0.44 19.98 27.67
N VAL A 1044 -1.53 19.93 28.44
CA VAL A 1044 -1.64 19.16 29.69
C VAL A 1044 -2.95 18.38 29.81
N ASP A 1045 -3.72 18.24 28.72
CA ASP A 1045 -5.04 17.59 28.78
C ASP A 1045 -5.00 16.07 28.61
N GLY A 1046 -3.81 15.50 28.40
CA GLY A 1046 -3.60 14.07 28.17
C GLY A 1046 -3.96 13.61 26.76
N LYS A 1047 -4.16 14.55 25.81
CA LYS A 1047 -4.51 14.27 24.41
C LYS A 1047 -3.39 14.71 23.48
N GLN A 1048 -2.50 13.77 23.17
CA GLN A 1048 -1.37 13.92 22.23
C GLN A 1048 -1.71 14.53 20.84
N GLY A 1049 -2.97 14.44 20.40
CA GLY A 1049 -3.44 15.03 19.13
C GLY A 1049 -3.89 16.50 19.22
N LEU A 1050 -3.87 17.09 20.41
CA LEU A 1050 -4.09 18.50 20.68
C LEU A 1050 -2.79 19.09 21.23
N ALA A 1051 -2.56 20.38 21.02
CA ALA A 1051 -1.39 21.04 21.56
C ALA A 1051 -1.72 22.46 21.99
N TRP A 1052 -0.81 23.04 22.77
CA TRP A 1052 -0.66 24.48 22.77
C TRP A 1052 0.25 24.89 21.60
N LEU A 1053 -0.12 25.96 20.91
CA LEU A 1053 0.73 26.66 19.94
C LEU A 1053 0.69 28.15 20.25
N SER A 1054 1.84 28.81 20.18
CA SER A 1054 1.92 30.27 20.19
C SER A 1054 1.19 30.86 18.99
N ALA A 1055 0.82 32.14 19.06
CA ALA A 1055 0.44 32.89 17.86
C ALA A 1055 1.65 33.03 16.92
N ASP A 1056 1.40 33.20 15.62
CA ASP A 1056 2.46 33.52 14.66
C ASP A 1056 3.10 34.87 15.02
N GLY A 1057 4.43 34.94 14.98
CA GLY A 1057 5.19 36.14 15.35
C GLY A 1057 5.40 36.35 16.86
N ASP A 1058 5.01 35.40 17.72
CA ASP A 1058 5.43 35.41 19.12
C ASP A 1058 6.94 35.16 19.20
N LEU A 1059 7.69 36.21 19.56
CA LEU A 1059 9.14 36.21 19.67
C LEU A 1059 9.64 35.58 20.98
N ASP A 1060 8.75 35.39 21.97
CA ASP A 1060 9.11 34.82 23.27
C ASP A 1060 8.05 33.82 23.79
N PRO A 1061 7.85 32.68 23.12
CA PRO A 1061 6.79 31.74 23.47
C PRO A 1061 7.01 31.11 24.86
N THR A 1062 6.06 31.31 25.78
CA THR A 1062 6.12 30.74 27.13
C THR A 1062 4.86 29.98 27.49
N LEU A 1063 5.01 28.91 28.30
CA LEU A 1063 3.94 28.11 28.87
C LEU A 1063 4.22 27.87 30.36
N THR A 1064 3.28 28.25 31.22
CA THR A 1064 3.30 28.02 32.66
C THR A 1064 2.18 27.08 33.07
N ILE A 1065 2.51 26.03 33.83
CA ILE A 1065 1.57 25.04 34.35
C ILE A 1065 1.63 25.07 35.88
N ASP A 1066 0.48 25.31 36.50
CA ASP A 1066 0.29 25.32 37.95
C ASP A 1066 -0.51 24.11 38.39
N LEU A 1067 0.03 23.34 39.33
CA LEU A 1067 -0.61 22.16 39.91
C LEU A 1067 -1.20 22.51 41.29
N ARG A 1068 -2.50 22.28 41.49
CA ARG A 1068 -3.18 22.61 42.76
C ARG A 1068 -2.60 21.85 43.95
N ARG A 1069 -2.12 20.62 43.70
CA ARG A 1069 -1.37 19.79 44.65
C ARG A 1069 -0.04 19.40 44.03
N GLY A 1070 1.02 19.35 44.83
CA GLY A 1070 2.34 18.99 44.35
C GLY A 1070 2.42 17.52 43.92
N VAL A 1071 3.06 17.26 42.79
CA VAL A 1071 3.28 15.92 42.24
C VAL A 1071 4.73 15.52 42.47
N ARG A 1072 4.95 14.35 43.09
CA ARG A 1072 6.30 13.80 43.27
C ARG A 1072 6.70 13.05 42.00
N ALA A 1073 7.73 13.52 41.31
CA ALA A 1073 8.23 12.98 40.05
C ALA A 1073 9.76 12.97 40.02
N ASP A 1074 10.37 12.15 39.17
CA ASP A 1074 11.82 12.13 38.95
C ASP A 1074 12.20 12.47 37.50
N ARG A 1075 11.23 12.75 36.65
CA ARG A 1075 11.44 13.16 35.27
C ARG A 1075 10.31 14.04 34.74
N LEU A 1076 10.67 14.87 33.76
CA LEU A 1076 9.78 15.66 32.91
C LEU A 1076 9.90 15.15 31.47
N LEU A 1077 8.78 14.98 30.78
CA LEU A 1077 8.76 14.66 29.35
C LEU A 1077 8.07 15.78 28.58
N LEU A 1078 8.63 16.15 27.42
CA LEU A 1078 8.10 17.17 26.52
C LEU A 1078 7.89 16.59 25.12
N SER A 1079 6.71 16.83 24.55
CA SER A 1079 6.34 16.44 23.18
C SER A 1079 6.14 17.68 22.31
N HIS A 1080 6.68 17.66 21.09
CA HIS A 1080 6.41 18.71 20.10
C HIS A 1080 4.92 18.80 19.76
N ALA A 1081 4.45 20.01 19.49
CA ALA A 1081 3.17 20.17 18.81
C ALA A 1081 3.26 19.65 17.36
N ARG A 1082 2.19 19.03 16.86
CA ARG A 1082 2.05 18.54 15.48
C ARG A 1082 3.07 17.48 15.05
N THR A 1083 3.26 16.44 15.88
CA THR A 1083 4.06 15.27 15.51
C THR A 1083 3.32 14.40 14.47
N ALA A 1084 4.00 14.11 13.35
CA ALA A 1084 3.60 13.28 12.19
C ALA A 1084 2.89 13.92 10.96
N GLY A 1085 3.32 13.46 9.77
CA GLY A 1085 2.67 13.65 8.47
C GLY A 1085 2.84 15.03 7.83
N ALA A 1086 2.03 15.32 6.80
CA ALA A 1086 2.02 16.57 6.02
C ALA A 1086 1.63 17.85 6.82
N ARG A 1087 1.62 17.78 8.16
CA ARG A 1087 1.26 18.86 9.08
C ARG A 1087 2.39 19.23 10.06
N ALA A 1088 3.59 18.66 9.91
CA ALA A 1088 4.75 19.03 10.72
C ALA A 1088 5.00 20.56 10.66
N GLY A 1089 4.83 21.25 11.79
CA GLY A 1089 5.04 22.69 11.91
C GLY A 1089 6.42 23.06 12.46
N VAL A 1090 6.63 24.33 12.79
CA VAL A 1090 7.84 24.81 13.48
C VAL A 1090 7.97 24.13 14.86
N ARG A 1091 9.16 23.61 15.16
CA ARG A 1091 9.45 22.83 16.38
C ARG A 1091 10.36 23.60 17.30
N ALA A 1092 10.17 23.46 18.61
CA ALA A 1092 11.13 24.01 19.58
C ALA A 1092 12.46 23.23 19.48
N ARG A 1093 13.60 23.90 19.48
CA ARG A 1093 14.94 23.29 19.51
C ARG A 1093 15.58 23.42 20.88
N LEU A 1094 15.51 24.62 21.48
CA LEU A 1094 16.02 24.88 22.82
C LEU A 1094 14.87 25.38 23.69
N VAL A 1095 14.67 24.76 24.85
CA VAL A 1095 13.61 25.12 25.81
C VAL A 1095 14.22 25.34 27.18
N GLU A 1096 14.04 26.53 27.73
CA GLU A 1096 14.33 26.80 29.13
C GLU A 1096 13.17 26.29 30.00
N VAL A 1097 13.50 25.42 30.95
CA VAL A 1097 12.57 24.81 31.88
C VAL A 1097 12.86 25.25 33.32
N THR A 1098 11.84 25.70 34.03
CA THR A 1098 11.91 26.06 35.46
C THR A 1098 10.92 25.24 36.27
N LEU A 1099 11.41 24.51 37.29
CA LEU A 1099 10.57 23.76 38.22
C LEU A 1099 10.43 24.51 39.55
N ASN A 1100 9.20 24.86 39.91
CA ASN A 1100 8.84 25.68 41.07
C ASN A 1100 9.43 27.11 41.02
N PRO A 1101 8.83 28.10 41.72
CA PRO A 1101 9.24 29.51 41.63
C PRO A 1101 10.68 29.84 42.08
N ARG A 1102 11.37 28.92 42.76
CA ARG A 1102 12.77 29.08 43.22
C ARG A 1102 13.73 28.09 42.54
N GLY A 1103 13.28 27.36 41.52
CA GLY A 1103 14.13 26.45 40.77
C GLY A 1103 15.10 27.22 39.88
N VAL A 1104 16.32 26.71 39.73
CA VAL A 1104 17.28 27.24 38.75
C VAL A 1104 16.79 26.83 37.35
N PRO A 1105 16.62 27.79 36.41
CA PRO A 1105 16.25 27.47 35.03
C PRO A 1105 17.29 26.56 34.37
N ARG A 1106 16.82 25.65 33.52
CA ARG A 1106 17.65 24.68 32.79
C ARG A 1106 17.28 24.74 31.31
N VAL A 1107 18.26 24.95 30.44
CA VAL A 1107 18.06 24.83 28.99
C VAL A 1107 18.16 23.37 28.59
N ILE A 1108 17.17 22.90 27.83
CA ILE A 1108 17.04 21.54 27.36
C ILE A 1108 16.98 21.58 25.84
N GLU A 1109 17.83 20.80 25.19
CA GLU A 1109 17.75 20.57 23.75
C GLU A 1109 16.66 19.55 23.47
N MET A 1110 15.75 19.90 22.57
CA MET A 1110 14.60 19.09 22.21
C MET A 1110 15.00 18.05 21.16
N GLU A 1111 14.58 16.81 21.38
CA GLU A 1111 14.64 15.72 20.40
C GLU A 1111 13.77 16.08 19.20
N LEU A 1112 14.34 16.09 17.99
CA LEU A 1112 13.63 16.52 16.77
C LEU A 1112 12.94 15.36 16.05
N ASP A 1113 13.18 14.10 16.44
CA ASP A 1113 12.41 12.94 15.97
C ASP A 1113 10.94 12.99 16.45
N ASP A 1114 10.00 12.92 15.49
CA ASP A 1114 8.55 12.98 15.74
C ASP A 1114 8.02 11.86 16.63
N LEU A 1115 8.78 10.78 16.78
CA LEU A 1115 8.37 9.56 17.49
C LEU A 1115 9.03 9.44 18.87
N ARG A 1116 9.78 10.45 19.30
CA ARG A 1116 10.49 10.48 20.58
C ARG A 1116 10.11 11.71 21.40
N LYS A 1117 10.06 11.54 22.72
CA LYS A 1117 9.85 12.64 23.66
C LYS A 1117 11.18 13.13 24.17
N THR A 1118 11.30 14.44 24.36
CA THR A 1118 12.45 15.00 25.06
C THR A 1118 12.31 14.68 26.54
N GLU A 1119 13.28 13.97 27.10
CA GLU A 1119 13.29 13.57 28.51
C GLU A 1119 14.28 14.41 29.31
N TRP A 1120 13.82 14.90 30.45
CA TRP A 1120 14.69 15.44 31.49
C TRP A 1120 14.51 14.69 32.79
N VAL A 1121 15.55 13.96 33.18
CA VAL A 1121 15.62 13.28 34.47
C VAL A 1121 16.14 14.26 35.54
N PHE A 1122 15.41 14.34 36.65
CA PHE A 1122 15.82 15.09 37.83
C PHE A 1122 16.92 14.35 38.60
N PRO A 1123 17.90 15.06 39.20
CA PRO A 1123 18.93 14.44 40.03
C PRO A 1123 18.38 13.66 41.23
N LYS A 1124 17.18 14.02 41.70
CA LYS A 1124 16.44 13.32 42.75
C LYS A 1124 14.93 13.51 42.57
N PRO A 1125 14.10 12.56 43.04
CA PRO A 1125 12.65 12.74 43.05
C PRO A 1125 12.25 14.05 43.74
N THR A 1126 11.52 14.90 43.03
CA THR A 1126 11.20 16.27 43.41
C THR A 1126 9.69 16.49 43.44
N ILE A 1127 9.20 17.26 44.41
CA ILE A 1127 7.80 17.68 44.45
C ILE A 1127 7.65 18.91 43.54
N VAL A 1128 6.94 18.75 42.44
CA VAL A 1128 6.67 19.79 41.45
C VAL A 1128 5.29 20.38 41.71
N ARG A 1129 5.20 21.70 41.87
CA ARG A 1129 3.96 22.48 42.00
C ARG A 1129 3.73 23.43 40.81
N ARG A 1130 4.81 23.85 40.15
CA ARG A 1130 4.77 24.70 38.95
C ARG A 1130 5.85 24.28 37.97
N ILE A 1131 5.51 24.29 36.68
CA ILE A 1131 6.43 24.10 35.55
C ILE A 1131 6.36 25.35 34.69
N GLY A 1132 7.49 25.99 34.42
CA GLY A 1132 7.62 27.05 33.41
C GLY A 1132 8.44 26.54 32.23
N LEU A 1133 7.97 26.78 31.01
CA LEU A 1133 8.64 26.46 29.76
C LEU A 1133 8.76 27.74 28.94
N ARG A 1134 9.94 28.03 28.41
CA ARG A 1134 10.21 29.15 27.51
C ARG A 1134 10.99 28.65 26.31
N VAL A 1135 10.47 28.85 25.10
CA VAL A 1135 11.13 28.43 23.86
C VAL A 1135 12.21 29.46 23.52
N LEU A 1136 13.47 29.04 23.51
CA LEU A 1136 14.62 29.89 23.21
C LEU A 1136 15.04 29.83 21.75
N ASP A 1137 14.81 28.68 21.11
CA ASP A 1137 15.12 28.48 19.69
C ASP A 1137 14.18 27.47 19.04
N ARG A 1138 14.03 27.52 17.72
CA ARG A 1138 13.08 26.72 16.94
C ARG A 1138 13.53 26.46 15.49
N THR A 1139 12.97 25.45 14.84
CA THR A 1139 13.31 25.08 13.45
C THR A 1139 12.78 26.09 12.43
N ALA A 1140 13.43 26.21 11.26
CA ALA A 1140 12.99 27.09 10.17
C ALA A 1140 11.85 26.44 9.34
N ALA A 1141 10.83 27.21 8.95
CA ALA A 1141 9.77 26.76 8.04
C ALA A 1141 9.28 27.89 7.12
N SER A 1142 8.75 27.54 5.94
CA SER A 1142 8.16 28.49 4.99
C SER A 1142 6.72 28.85 5.39
N GLY A 1143 6.53 30.02 6.01
CA GLY A 1143 5.22 30.69 6.12
C GLY A 1143 4.40 30.51 7.40
N ALA A 1144 4.85 29.73 8.39
CA ALA A 1144 4.23 29.65 9.72
C ALA A 1144 5.32 29.68 10.81
N ASP A 1145 5.07 30.39 11.93
CA ASP A 1145 6.06 30.63 12.99
C ASP A 1145 5.59 30.15 14.39
N ALA A 1146 4.32 29.73 14.48
CA ALA A 1146 3.73 29.16 15.68
C ALA A 1146 4.46 27.88 16.16
N VAL A 1147 4.86 27.87 17.44
CA VAL A 1147 5.58 26.77 18.09
C VAL A 1147 4.90 26.42 19.42
N GLY A 1148 5.05 25.18 19.90
CA GLY A 1148 4.53 24.81 21.20
C GLY A 1148 4.63 23.31 21.49
N PHE A 1149 3.83 22.85 22.46
CA PHE A 1149 3.94 21.51 23.03
C PHE A 1149 2.60 20.77 22.95
N ALA A 1150 2.63 19.53 22.44
CA ALA A 1150 1.48 18.63 22.46
C ALA A 1150 1.19 18.12 23.87
N GLU A 1151 2.25 17.74 24.59
CA GLU A 1151 2.10 17.24 25.95
C GLU A 1151 3.32 17.58 26.81
N VAL A 1152 3.03 17.90 28.07
CA VAL A 1152 4.00 18.05 29.16
C VAL A 1152 3.64 17.02 30.22
N GLU A 1153 4.58 16.19 30.64
CA GLU A 1153 4.30 15.06 31.56
C GLU A 1153 5.29 15.01 32.71
N LEU A 1154 4.81 14.58 33.88
CA LEU A 1154 5.65 14.21 35.02
C LEU A 1154 5.53 12.71 35.25
N GLN A 1155 6.65 12.01 35.40
CA GLN A 1155 6.64 10.56 35.69
C GLN A 1155 7.60 10.19 36.83
N LEU A 1156 7.51 8.93 37.28
CA LEU A 1156 8.47 8.26 38.17
C LEU A 1156 9.10 7.07 37.44
N ARG A 1157 10.40 6.80 37.65
CA ARG A 1157 11.02 5.54 37.27
C ARG A 1157 10.33 4.42 38.07
N ARG A 1158 9.75 3.44 37.37
CA ARG A 1158 9.42 2.13 37.95
C ARG A 1158 10.45 1.14 37.48
#